data_AF-A0A2S6QIJ2-F1
#
_entry.id   AF-A0A2S6QIJ2-F1
#
_cell.length_a   1.000
_cell.length_b   1.000
_cell.length_c   1.000
_cell.angle_alpha   90.00
_cell.angle_beta   90.00
_cell.angle_gamma   90.00
#
_symmetry.space_group_name_H-M   'P 1'
#
loop_
_entity.id
_entity.type
_entity.pdbx_description
1 polymer ?
#
loop_
_entity_poly.entity_id
_entity_poly.type
_entity_poly.pdbx_seq_one_letter_code
_entity_poly.pdbx_strand_id
1 'polypeptide(L)'
;MLLVTKDMLSKALKFQEDGHFEEAEKLFRSILIEEPHHSETNYNLGVISLAKGELENALIYFALAVKSNPKKEIYWLNLISALIDSGKTEKARIALERTLKFNFKINDFDKVIKKLAKSENSGLTEKSSGLNEKLDLTEPIELYKRGELEKALNSGKLIREQNPHEPILHNLLGVINAGLGNWNEAIENYTLATELKPDYFEAYSNMGATYFDLKKMDEAISCYTKAININPNFEVALNNLGTALRETGDLSRAIEFFAKAVKTNPSFSEAFANLGKAYRDLHLHDKALSNFKKAIEINPKNFEAHNNLGITLNALGKFDEAIESYYLAIRLKPDLAQAYNNLGNTYSELLEIDKATENYRKALEIDPNLIEANNNLGNIFVSTGLHSLAIKHFVKAIKLNPNLPESHNNIGNAYKGLGRFEEAISSYNKALEINPELYSVQSNLIFSQNFLSHSPNEMLKITKKYGERLPNKIQNFPTRNNIVDQKKKLHLGFISGDLMNHPVGHFFEGFIKALSENSNRKLETYVYHNNKFKDDLTERIKKSCDHWNLVSSLTDEQLARQIVKEQIDILIDLSGHSAKNRLPVFSLKPAPIQISWLGYFATTGLKEIDYFLADKWTVPEGEETHFIEKIWRLPETYWCFTEPAHNVEVKELPALKNNKLTFGCFNNFSKLNKGVIQLWINILKTIPESGLFIKNQQLEDEQIRTEFGLEFTKEGIAKNRLIFEGPSSRREYLESYNKIDIALDPFPYPGGTTTIEGLWMGVPMITKRGDRFLSRAGETIAHNAGLKDWIAEDEDDYLEKAVSYSSDLMKLAKIRSGMRKKLLSSALFDTKRFASEFEKNIWKMWNDRN
;
A
#
# COMPACT_ATOMS: atom_id res chain seq x y z
N MET A 1 -54.49 8.12 5.90
CA MET A 1 -53.44 8.80 6.69
C MET A 1 -53.82 10.26 6.92
N LEU A 2 -53.91 11.12 5.89
CA LEU A 2 -54.36 12.53 6.00
C LEU A 2 -55.72 12.76 6.72
N LEU A 3 -56.65 11.82 6.64
CA LEU A 3 -57.94 11.87 7.36
C LEU A 3 -57.81 11.69 8.88
N VAL A 4 -56.81 10.91 9.33
CA VAL A 4 -56.58 10.61 10.76
C VAL A 4 -55.88 11.78 11.45
N THR A 5 -54.89 12.40 10.79
CA THR A 5 -54.19 13.60 11.31
C THR A 5 -55.15 14.79 11.48
N LYS A 6 -56.10 14.94 10.55
CA LYS A 6 -57.10 16.03 10.60
C LYS A 6 -58.10 15.86 11.74
N ASP A 7 -58.56 14.62 12.00
CA ASP A 7 -59.47 14.31 13.10
C ASP A 7 -58.78 14.48 14.48
N MET A 8 -57.53 14.01 14.59
CA MET A 8 -56.71 14.23 15.79
C MET A 8 -56.45 15.72 16.06
N LEU A 9 -56.16 16.50 15.02
CA LEU A 9 -55.93 17.94 15.14
C LEU A 9 -57.19 18.66 15.63
N SER A 10 -58.36 18.37 15.06
CA SER A 10 -59.63 18.96 15.50
C SER A 10 -59.96 18.59 16.95
N LYS A 11 -59.68 17.35 17.38
CA LYS A 11 -59.87 16.92 18.77
C LYS A 11 -58.89 17.61 19.73
N ALA A 12 -57.64 17.78 19.33
CA ALA A 12 -56.62 18.48 20.12
C ALA A 12 -56.95 19.96 20.31
N LEU A 13 -57.40 20.63 19.24
CA LEU A 13 -57.87 22.02 19.29
C LEU A 13 -59.06 22.19 20.23
N LYS A 14 -60.02 21.27 20.20
CA LYS A 14 -61.17 21.30 21.12
C LYS A 14 -60.75 21.16 22.58
N PHE A 15 -59.85 20.21 22.90
CA PHE A 15 -59.31 20.11 24.26
C PHE A 15 -58.57 21.37 24.70
N GLN A 16 -57.84 22.02 23.80
CA GLN A 16 -57.16 23.28 24.10
C GLN A 16 -58.14 24.43 24.35
N GLU A 17 -59.23 24.53 23.57
CA GLU A 17 -60.31 25.50 23.79
C GLU A 17 -61.04 25.27 25.11
N ASP A 18 -61.27 24.01 25.48
CA ASP A 18 -61.91 23.59 26.73
C ASP A 18 -60.97 23.69 27.97
N GLY A 19 -59.70 24.08 27.78
CA GLY A 19 -58.71 24.25 28.86
C GLY A 19 -58.03 22.95 29.33
N HIS A 20 -58.28 21.82 28.65
CA HIS A 20 -57.68 20.51 28.89
C HIS A 20 -56.28 20.41 28.23
N PHE A 21 -55.32 21.18 28.75
CA PHE A 21 -54.01 21.36 28.11
C PHE A 21 -53.14 20.10 28.08
N GLU A 22 -53.27 19.18 29.02
CA GLU A 22 -52.48 17.93 29.02
C GLU A 22 -52.97 16.96 27.95
N GLU A 23 -54.28 16.84 27.77
CA GLU A 23 -54.93 16.02 26.75
C GLU A 23 -54.66 16.58 25.35
N ALA A 24 -54.74 17.90 25.20
CA ALA A 24 -54.39 18.59 23.96
C ALA A 24 -52.91 18.39 23.59
N GLU A 25 -51.99 18.55 24.54
CA GLU A 25 -50.55 18.39 24.32
C GLU A 25 -50.20 16.95 23.89
N LYS A 26 -50.79 15.92 24.51
CA LYS A 26 -50.58 14.52 24.12
C LYS A 26 -50.94 14.29 22.65
N LEU A 27 -52.11 14.76 22.23
CA LEU A 27 -52.56 14.62 20.83
C LEU A 27 -51.68 15.40 19.86
N PHE A 28 -51.29 16.63 20.20
CA PHE A 28 -50.36 17.40 19.38
C PHE A 28 -48.99 16.70 19.25
N ARG A 29 -48.44 16.13 20.32
CA ARG A 29 -47.19 15.37 20.26
C ARG A 29 -47.31 14.11 19.38
N SER A 30 -48.43 13.40 19.44
CA SER A 30 -48.71 12.27 18.53
C SER A 30 -48.72 12.71 17.05
N ILE A 31 -49.32 13.87 16.74
CA ILE A 31 -49.29 14.42 15.38
C ILE A 31 -47.85 14.73 14.94
N LEU A 32 -46.98 15.23 15.83
CA LEU A 32 -45.57 15.50 15.49
C LEU A 32 -44.69 14.26 15.33
N ILE A 33 -45.10 13.10 15.83
CA ILE A 33 -44.38 11.83 15.57
C ILE A 33 -44.54 11.43 14.09
N GLU A 34 -45.75 11.61 13.55
CA GLU A 34 -46.05 11.28 12.16
C GLU A 34 -45.67 12.40 11.19
N GLU A 35 -45.90 13.65 11.57
CA GLU A 35 -45.60 14.84 10.78
C GLU A 35 -44.76 15.85 11.59
N PRO A 36 -43.43 15.65 11.72
CA PRO A 36 -42.55 16.45 12.57
C PRO A 36 -42.52 17.95 12.25
N HIS A 37 -42.94 18.34 11.04
CA HIS A 37 -42.98 19.71 10.58
C HIS A 37 -44.40 20.29 10.49
N HIS A 38 -45.42 19.64 11.07
CA HIS A 38 -46.80 20.12 11.02
C HIS A 38 -46.94 21.50 11.69
N SER A 39 -47.19 22.54 10.88
CA SER A 39 -47.04 23.94 11.31
C SER A 39 -48.06 24.37 12.37
N GLU A 40 -49.31 23.92 12.27
CA GLU A 40 -50.40 24.27 13.18
C GLU A 40 -50.28 23.55 14.54
N THR A 41 -49.76 22.32 14.53
CA THR A 41 -49.47 21.57 15.76
C THR A 41 -48.33 22.20 16.54
N ASN A 42 -47.24 22.57 15.86
CA ASN A 42 -46.14 23.31 16.47
C ASN A 42 -46.62 24.65 17.03
N TYR A 43 -47.46 25.39 16.32
CA TYR A 43 -48.01 26.65 16.83
C TYR A 43 -48.81 26.46 18.12
N ASN A 44 -49.72 25.48 18.17
CA ASN A 44 -50.58 25.25 19.33
C ASN A 44 -49.82 24.70 20.54
N LEU A 45 -48.78 23.87 20.34
CA LEU A 45 -47.86 23.51 21.41
C LEU A 45 -47.10 24.71 21.97
N GLY A 46 -46.77 25.69 21.12
CA GLY A 46 -46.21 26.97 21.56
C GLY A 46 -47.18 27.77 22.43
N VAL A 47 -48.46 27.82 22.05
CA VAL A 47 -49.52 28.48 22.84
C VAL A 47 -49.73 27.80 24.20
N ILE A 48 -49.78 26.46 24.23
CA ILE A 48 -49.89 25.69 25.49
C ILE A 48 -48.67 25.92 26.38
N SER A 49 -47.46 25.88 25.81
CA SER A 49 -46.22 26.13 26.55
C SER A 49 -46.22 27.54 27.17
N LEU A 50 -46.71 28.54 26.42
CA LEU A 50 -46.85 29.91 26.92
C LEU A 50 -47.87 30.00 28.07
N ALA A 51 -49.01 29.31 27.97
CA ALA A 51 -50.01 29.25 29.03
C ALA A 51 -49.51 28.56 30.31
N LYS A 52 -48.56 27.62 30.18
CA LYS A 52 -47.87 26.96 31.31
C LYS A 52 -46.70 27.75 31.89
N GLY A 53 -46.35 28.90 31.31
CA GLY A 53 -45.18 29.70 31.72
C GLY A 53 -43.83 29.15 31.22
N GLU A 54 -43.85 28.17 30.32
CA GLU A 54 -42.66 27.53 29.75
C GLU A 54 -42.13 28.32 28.54
N LEU A 55 -41.57 29.50 28.83
CA LEU A 55 -41.22 30.49 27.82
C LEU A 55 -40.20 29.99 26.77
N GLU A 56 -39.21 29.19 27.17
CA GLU A 56 -38.21 28.61 26.26
C GLU A 56 -38.81 27.55 25.33
N ASN A 57 -39.73 26.71 25.83
CA ASN A 57 -40.43 25.72 25.02
C ASN A 57 -41.35 26.40 24.00
N ALA A 58 -42.05 27.46 24.42
CA ALA A 58 -42.89 28.26 23.53
C ALA A 58 -42.09 28.83 22.35
N LEU A 59 -40.88 29.33 22.60
CA LEU A 59 -39.99 29.86 21.55
C LEU A 59 -39.58 28.80 20.52
N ILE A 60 -39.23 27.59 20.96
CA ILE A 60 -38.87 26.48 20.08
C ILE A 60 -40.04 26.15 19.15
N TYR A 61 -41.22 25.97 19.73
CA TYR A 61 -42.41 25.58 18.99
C TYR A 61 -42.90 26.68 18.03
N PHE A 62 -42.89 27.95 18.44
CA PHE A 62 -43.21 29.06 17.54
C PHE A 62 -42.19 29.21 16.39
N ALA A 63 -40.89 29.01 16.65
CA ALA A 63 -39.87 29.04 15.59
C ALA A 63 -40.05 27.91 14.57
N LEU A 64 -40.42 26.70 15.02
CA LEU A 64 -40.75 25.57 14.15
C LEU A 64 -42.02 25.86 13.33
N ALA A 65 -43.06 26.43 13.93
CA ALA A 65 -44.28 26.81 13.22
C ALA A 65 -44.01 27.84 12.11
N VAL A 66 -43.22 28.89 12.41
CA VAL A 66 -42.79 29.90 11.44
C VAL A 66 -41.95 29.28 10.32
N LYS A 67 -41.01 28.38 10.64
CA LYS A 67 -40.17 27.71 9.65
C LYS A 67 -41.01 26.85 8.69
N SER A 68 -42.01 26.14 9.21
CA SER A 68 -42.87 25.26 8.42
C SER A 68 -43.93 25.99 7.59
N ASN A 69 -44.46 27.12 8.07
CA ASN A 69 -45.41 27.92 7.31
C ASN A 69 -45.26 29.43 7.60
N PRO A 70 -44.29 30.09 6.94
CA PRO A 70 -43.96 31.48 7.23
C PRO A 70 -45.00 32.49 6.70
N LYS A 71 -46.02 32.05 5.95
CA LYS A 71 -47.09 32.92 5.44
C LYS A 71 -48.23 33.13 6.46
N LYS A 72 -48.18 32.48 7.62
CA LYS A 72 -49.18 32.63 8.70
C LYS A 72 -48.75 33.75 9.65
N GLU A 73 -49.46 34.86 9.56
CA GLU A 73 -49.17 36.09 10.32
C GLU A 73 -49.12 35.88 11.84
N ILE A 74 -50.09 35.15 12.40
CA ILE A 74 -50.20 34.90 13.84
C ILE A 74 -48.99 34.15 14.43
N TYR A 75 -48.28 33.36 13.62
CA TYR A 75 -47.09 32.63 14.07
C TYR A 75 -45.93 33.59 14.35
N TRP A 76 -45.79 34.62 13.50
CA TRP A 76 -44.78 35.66 13.69
C TRP A 76 -45.11 36.57 14.87
N LEU A 77 -46.38 36.96 15.04
CA LEU A 77 -46.79 37.80 16.17
C LEU A 77 -46.47 37.15 17.53
N ASN A 78 -46.80 35.87 17.69
CA ASN A 78 -46.54 35.14 18.93
C ASN A 78 -45.06 34.81 19.14
N LEU A 79 -44.31 34.50 18.08
CA LEU A 79 -42.86 34.34 18.16
C LEU A 79 -42.19 35.64 18.62
N ILE A 80 -42.54 36.77 18.01
CA ILE A 80 -41.96 38.08 18.35
C ILE A 80 -42.35 38.49 19.78
N SER A 81 -43.62 38.31 20.16
CA SER A 81 -44.04 38.61 21.54
C SER A 81 -43.29 37.75 22.55
N ALA A 82 -43.17 36.43 22.32
CA ALA A 82 -42.44 35.53 23.22
C ALA A 82 -40.95 35.86 23.27
N LEU A 83 -40.35 36.30 22.15
CA LEU A 83 -38.96 36.75 22.13
C LEU A 83 -38.76 38.02 22.97
N ILE A 84 -39.68 38.98 22.91
CA ILE A 84 -39.67 40.18 23.76
C ILE A 84 -39.84 39.79 25.23
N ASP A 85 -40.82 38.93 25.55
CA ASP A 85 -41.08 38.48 26.92
C ASP A 85 -39.91 37.69 27.52
N SER A 86 -39.08 37.06 26.67
CA SER A 86 -37.87 36.33 27.07
C SER A 86 -36.59 37.20 27.16
N GLY A 87 -36.69 38.51 26.94
CA GLY A 87 -35.55 39.43 26.91
C GLY A 87 -34.62 39.25 25.70
N LYS A 88 -35.05 38.51 24.66
CA LYS A 88 -34.29 38.27 23.42
C LYS A 88 -34.59 39.35 22.38
N THR A 89 -34.43 40.62 22.77
CA THR A 89 -34.81 41.82 21.99
C THR A 89 -34.23 41.84 20.58
N GLU A 90 -32.94 41.48 20.41
CA GLU A 90 -32.29 41.45 19.10
C GLU A 90 -32.86 40.35 18.18
N LYS A 91 -33.21 39.19 18.73
CA LYS A 91 -33.87 38.12 17.97
C LYS A 91 -35.30 38.53 17.58
N ALA A 92 -36.00 39.28 18.44
CA ALA A 92 -37.31 39.85 18.13
C ALA A 92 -37.24 40.85 16.97
N ARG A 93 -36.21 41.71 16.93
CA ARG A 93 -35.94 42.65 15.82
C ARG A 93 -35.73 41.92 14.49
N ILE A 94 -34.84 40.93 14.48
CA ILE A 94 -34.57 40.12 13.28
C ILE A 94 -35.83 39.37 12.82
N ALA A 95 -36.62 38.85 13.76
CA ALA A 95 -37.88 38.20 13.42
C ALA A 95 -38.90 39.18 12.82
N LEU A 96 -39.00 40.40 13.35
CA LEU A 96 -39.86 41.47 12.83
C LEU A 96 -39.43 41.93 11.42
N GLU A 97 -38.14 42.12 11.16
CA GLU A 97 -37.65 42.48 9.82
C GLU A 97 -37.95 41.42 8.77
N ARG A 98 -37.92 40.14 9.17
CA ARG A 98 -38.26 39.03 8.27
C ARG A 98 -39.74 39.02 7.89
N THR A 99 -40.63 39.62 8.68
CA THR A 99 -42.07 39.69 8.33
C THR A 99 -42.33 40.60 7.12
N LEU A 100 -41.46 41.58 6.87
CA LEU A 100 -41.55 42.50 5.71
C LEU A 100 -41.55 41.76 4.37
N LYS A 101 -40.99 40.54 4.30
CA LYS A 101 -40.97 39.70 3.09
C LYS A 101 -42.32 39.08 2.73
N PHE A 102 -43.31 39.14 3.64
CA PHE A 102 -44.59 38.44 3.48
C PHE A 102 -45.81 39.37 3.32
N ASN A 103 -45.61 40.70 3.22
CA ASN A 103 -46.66 41.71 3.02
C ASN A 103 -47.83 41.62 4.04
N PHE A 104 -47.55 41.32 5.31
CA PHE A 104 -48.56 41.39 6.36
C PHE A 104 -49.01 42.83 6.61
N LYS A 105 -50.22 43.02 7.15
CA LYS A 105 -50.73 44.35 7.49
C LYS A 105 -49.95 44.89 8.69
N ILE A 106 -49.30 46.04 8.51
CA ILE A 106 -48.44 46.67 9.53
C ILE A 106 -49.20 46.90 10.85
N ASN A 107 -50.49 47.25 10.78
CA ASN A 107 -51.33 47.56 11.94
C ASN A 107 -51.43 46.40 12.95
N ASP A 108 -51.27 45.15 12.52
CA ASP A 108 -51.35 43.98 13.38
C ASP A 108 -50.08 43.77 14.22
N PHE A 109 -48.95 44.37 13.80
CA PHE A 109 -47.67 44.36 14.53
C PHE A 109 -47.46 45.55 15.46
N ASP A 110 -48.34 46.56 15.44
CA ASP A 110 -48.22 47.77 16.28
C ASP A 110 -48.07 47.46 17.77
N LYS A 111 -48.75 46.42 18.26
CA LYS A 111 -48.66 46.00 19.68
C LYS A 111 -47.27 45.48 20.03
N VAL A 112 -46.68 44.62 19.19
CA VAL A 112 -45.33 44.07 19.43
C VAL A 112 -44.23 45.09 19.15
N ILE A 113 -44.42 45.99 18.19
CA ILE A 113 -43.52 47.13 17.93
C ILE A 113 -43.46 48.06 19.15
N LYS A 114 -44.63 48.44 19.72
CA LYS A 114 -44.68 49.26 20.94
C LYS A 114 -44.09 48.54 22.16
N LYS A 115 -44.24 47.22 22.24
CA LYS A 115 -43.68 46.39 23.31
C LYS A 115 -42.14 46.29 23.21
N LEU A 116 -41.62 46.16 21.99
CA LEU A 116 -40.18 46.14 21.69
C LEU A 116 -39.53 47.49 22.05
N ALA A 117 -40.12 48.60 21.61
CA ALA A 117 -39.63 49.95 21.93
C ALA A 117 -39.66 50.28 23.43
N LYS A 118 -40.63 49.73 24.19
CA LYS A 118 -40.65 49.86 25.66
C LYS A 118 -39.57 49.03 26.35
N SER A 119 -39.26 47.84 25.84
CA SER A 119 -38.16 47.00 26.37
C SER A 119 -36.77 47.61 26.11
N GLU A 120 -36.66 48.46 25.08
CA GLU A 120 -35.43 49.19 24.74
C GLU A 120 -35.24 50.44 25.62
N ASN A 121 -36.34 51.11 26.00
CA ASN A 121 -36.29 52.33 26.83
C ASN A 121 -36.10 52.08 28.35
N SER A 122 -36.13 50.83 28.83
CA SER A 122 -35.87 50.50 30.25
C SER A 122 -34.37 50.41 30.61
N GLY A 123 -33.45 50.67 29.68
CA GLY A 123 -32.01 50.51 29.86
C GLY A 123 -31.15 51.79 29.84
N LEU A 124 -31.73 52.98 29.74
CA LEU A 124 -30.95 54.22 29.54
C LEU A 124 -31.45 55.37 30.44
N THR A 125 -30.82 55.52 31.61
CA THR A 125 -30.71 56.82 32.29
C THR A 125 -29.39 57.49 31.93
N GLU A 126 -29.54 58.70 31.42
CA GLU A 126 -28.56 59.71 31.01
C GLU A 126 -27.26 59.79 31.83
N LYS A 127 -26.12 59.85 31.13
CA LYS A 127 -25.28 61.06 30.97
C LYS A 127 -23.88 60.67 30.48
N SER A 128 -23.55 61.04 29.24
CA SER A 128 -22.44 61.97 28.94
C SER A 128 -22.17 62.02 27.44
N SER A 129 -22.21 63.24 26.92
CA SER A 129 -21.83 63.73 25.60
C SER A 129 -20.49 63.21 25.05
N GLY A 130 -20.49 62.78 23.79
CA GLY A 130 -19.30 62.58 22.95
C GLY A 130 -19.58 61.66 21.77
N LEU A 131 -19.59 62.20 20.54
CA LEU A 131 -19.74 61.46 19.28
C LEU A 131 -18.66 60.37 19.13
N ASN A 132 -19.08 59.10 18.96
CA ASN A 132 -18.29 58.04 18.34
C ASN A 132 -19.25 57.24 17.43
N GLU A 133 -19.12 57.41 16.11
CA GLU A 133 -19.75 56.50 15.15
C GLU A 133 -19.14 55.10 15.33
N LYS A 134 -19.99 54.07 15.46
CA LYS A 134 -19.53 52.67 15.44
C LYS A 134 -19.03 52.35 14.02
N LEU A 135 -17.79 51.88 13.90
CA LEU A 135 -17.24 51.31 12.67
C LEU A 135 -18.15 50.19 12.13
N ASP A 136 -18.79 50.39 10.98
CA ASP A 136 -19.66 49.39 10.34
C ASP A 136 -18.86 48.53 9.35
N LEU A 137 -18.68 47.25 9.68
CA LEU A 137 -18.00 46.25 8.84
C LEU A 137 -18.98 45.26 8.21
N THR A 138 -20.29 45.50 8.30
CA THR A 138 -21.32 44.54 7.89
C THR A 138 -21.24 44.21 6.40
N GLU A 139 -21.12 45.23 5.55
CA GLU A 139 -21.06 45.06 4.10
C GLU A 139 -19.86 44.21 3.63
N PRO A 140 -18.59 44.54 3.97
CA PRO A 140 -17.46 43.75 3.49
C PRO A 140 -17.47 42.32 4.04
N ILE A 141 -17.95 42.10 5.28
CA ILE A 141 -18.08 40.76 5.86
C ILE A 141 -19.14 39.94 5.13
N GLU A 142 -20.30 40.52 4.81
CA GLU A 142 -21.37 39.80 4.10
C GLU A 142 -20.98 39.50 2.64
N LEU A 143 -20.25 40.40 1.98
CA LEU A 143 -19.68 40.15 0.65
C LEU A 143 -18.65 39.02 0.70
N TYR A 144 -17.78 39.01 1.71
CA TYR A 144 -16.81 37.93 1.94
C TYR A 144 -17.51 36.58 2.15
N LYS A 145 -18.55 36.51 3.00
CA LYS A 145 -19.33 35.29 3.24
C LYS A 145 -20.03 34.74 2.00
N ARG A 146 -20.38 35.61 1.04
CA ARG A 146 -20.97 35.21 -0.25
C ARG A 146 -19.93 34.80 -1.30
N GLY A 147 -18.63 34.92 -0.98
CA GLY A 147 -17.53 34.65 -1.91
C GLY A 147 -17.30 35.78 -2.93
N GLU A 148 -17.91 36.95 -2.76
CA GLU A 148 -17.73 38.11 -3.63
C GLU A 148 -16.46 38.90 -3.21
N LEU A 149 -15.30 38.22 -3.24
CA LEU A 149 -14.06 38.67 -2.61
C LEU A 149 -13.54 40.03 -3.12
N GLU A 150 -13.61 40.30 -4.42
CA GLU A 150 -13.21 41.58 -5.01
C GLU A 150 -14.10 42.74 -4.52
N LYS A 151 -15.41 42.50 -4.38
CA LYS A 151 -16.34 43.51 -3.86
C LYS A 151 -16.12 43.73 -2.37
N ALA A 152 -15.88 42.65 -1.62
CA ALA A 152 -15.53 42.72 -0.21
C ALA A 152 -14.24 43.54 -0.01
N LEU A 153 -13.24 43.34 -0.86
CA LEU A 153 -11.97 44.07 -0.83
C LEU A 153 -12.19 45.56 -1.08
N ASN A 154 -12.97 45.92 -2.10
CA ASN A 154 -13.25 47.32 -2.43
C ASN A 154 -14.06 48.04 -1.35
N SER A 155 -15.10 47.39 -0.80
CA SER A 155 -15.88 47.93 0.33
C SER A 155 -14.99 48.12 1.57
N GLY A 156 -14.16 47.13 1.91
CA GLY A 156 -13.21 47.23 3.02
C GLY A 156 -12.15 48.33 2.82
N LYS A 157 -11.63 48.53 1.60
CA LYS A 157 -10.67 49.60 1.30
C LYS A 157 -11.29 50.99 1.49
N LEU A 158 -12.54 51.19 1.07
CA LEU A 158 -13.27 52.45 1.25
C LEU A 158 -13.44 52.79 2.73
N ILE A 159 -13.81 51.81 3.55
CA ILE A 159 -13.94 51.98 5.00
C ILE A 159 -12.57 52.32 5.63
N ARG A 160 -11.48 51.78 5.08
CA ARG A 160 -10.10 52.00 5.58
C ARG A 160 -9.61 53.40 5.31
N GLU A 161 -9.98 54.00 4.18
CA GLU A 161 -9.65 55.41 3.89
C GLU A 161 -10.17 56.35 4.98
N GLN A 162 -11.33 56.03 5.56
CA GLN A 162 -11.95 56.80 6.64
C GLN A 162 -11.45 56.40 8.04
N ASN A 163 -10.92 55.18 8.17
CA ASN A 163 -10.55 54.58 9.46
C ASN A 163 -9.19 53.83 9.40
N PRO A 164 -8.07 54.51 9.09
CA PRO A 164 -6.80 53.85 8.78
C PRO A 164 -6.10 53.22 9.99
N HIS A 165 -6.50 53.56 11.21
CA HIS A 165 -5.89 53.06 12.44
C HIS A 165 -6.68 51.93 13.12
N GLU A 166 -7.73 51.41 12.46
CA GLU A 166 -8.57 50.34 13.00
C GLU A 166 -7.97 48.95 12.72
N PRO A 167 -7.44 48.22 13.74
CA PRO A 167 -6.74 46.95 13.52
C PRO A 167 -7.63 45.88 12.91
N ILE A 168 -8.92 45.85 13.29
CA ILE A 168 -9.88 44.86 12.82
C ILE A 168 -10.11 44.93 11.31
N LEU A 169 -10.00 46.13 10.74
CA LEU A 169 -10.19 46.36 9.31
C LEU A 169 -8.99 45.87 8.50
N HIS A 170 -7.78 46.11 9.00
CA HIS A 170 -6.56 45.54 8.42
C HIS A 170 -6.58 44.01 8.51
N ASN A 171 -7.00 43.41 9.64
CA ASN A 171 -7.16 41.96 9.71
C ASN A 171 -8.20 41.43 8.70
N LEU A 172 -9.35 42.10 8.54
CA LEU A 172 -10.37 41.71 7.56
C LEU A 172 -9.86 41.82 6.12
N LEU A 173 -9.16 42.91 5.77
CA LEU A 173 -8.52 43.07 4.47
C LEU A 173 -7.43 42.02 4.23
N GLY A 174 -6.69 41.63 5.27
CA GLY A 174 -5.75 40.52 5.22
C GLY A 174 -6.44 39.21 4.83
N VAL A 175 -7.56 38.88 5.49
CA VAL A 175 -8.36 37.68 5.21
C VAL A 175 -8.91 37.67 3.77
N ILE A 176 -9.41 38.83 3.31
CA ILE A 176 -9.93 38.96 1.94
C ILE A 176 -8.82 38.80 0.90
N ASN A 177 -7.66 39.46 1.10
CA ASN A 177 -6.51 39.34 0.20
C ASN A 177 -5.95 37.91 0.15
N ALA A 178 -5.88 37.22 1.29
CA ALA A 178 -5.50 35.81 1.33
C ALA A 178 -6.48 34.94 0.51
N GLY A 179 -7.79 35.19 0.62
CA GLY A 179 -8.81 34.50 -0.19
C GLY A 179 -8.68 34.76 -1.70
N LEU A 180 -8.14 35.91 -2.11
CA LEU A 180 -7.86 36.26 -3.51
C LEU A 180 -6.51 35.71 -4.01
N GLY A 181 -5.68 35.16 -3.13
CA GLY A 181 -4.30 34.75 -3.44
C GLY A 181 -3.29 35.90 -3.47
N ASN A 182 -3.67 37.08 -2.99
CA ASN A 182 -2.80 38.25 -2.84
C ASN A 182 -2.00 38.12 -1.53
N TRP A 183 -1.07 37.17 -1.48
CA TRP A 183 -0.43 36.74 -0.25
C TRP A 183 0.43 37.82 0.42
N ASN A 184 1.12 38.64 -0.38
CA ASN A 184 1.98 39.71 0.16
C ASN A 184 1.13 40.79 0.81
N GLU A 185 0.07 41.23 0.12
CA GLU A 185 -0.87 42.21 0.62
C GLU A 185 -1.60 41.69 1.86
N ALA A 186 -1.91 40.39 1.91
CA ALA A 186 -2.48 39.76 3.10
C ALA A 186 -1.54 39.90 4.31
N ILE A 187 -0.26 39.53 4.15
CA ILE A 187 0.77 39.63 5.19
C ILE A 187 0.98 41.09 5.63
N GLU A 188 1.04 42.03 4.69
CA GLU A 188 1.17 43.46 5.00
C GLU A 188 0.01 43.97 5.87
N ASN A 189 -1.22 43.64 5.50
CA ASN A 189 -2.40 44.03 6.27
C ASN A 189 -2.43 43.35 7.65
N TYR A 190 -2.06 42.08 7.79
CA TYR A 190 -1.95 41.45 9.11
C TYR A 190 -0.84 42.07 9.96
N THR A 191 0.30 42.41 9.35
CA THR A 191 1.41 43.07 10.04
C THR A 191 0.95 44.40 10.61
N LEU A 192 0.30 45.25 9.79
CA LEU A 192 -0.29 46.51 10.23
C LEU A 192 -1.32 46.31 11.35
N ALA A 193 -2.18 45.28 11.24
CA ALA A 193 -3.14 44.97 12.30
C ALA A 193 -2.44 44.63 13.63
N THR A 194 -1.34 43.89 13.60
CA THR A 194 -0.56 43.54 14.80
C THR A 194 0.34 44.67 15.31
N GLU A 195 0.75 45.62 14.47
CA GLU A 195 1.47 46.83 14.89
C GLU A 195 0.53 47.81 15.61
N LEU A 196 -0.68 47.98 15.07
CA LEU A 196 -1.72 48.82 15.69
C LEU A 196 -2.28 48.19 16.97
N LYS A 197 -2.31 46.84 17.04
CA LYS A 197 -2.75 46.08 18.21
C LYS A 197 -1.83 44.87 18.46
N PRO A 198 -0.79 45.02 19.30
CA PRO A 198 0.18 43.94 19.58
C PRO A 198 -0.37 42.70 20.27
N ASP A 199 -1.55 42.75 20.89
CA ASP A 199 -2.25 41.61 21.49
C ASP A 199 -3.35 41.03 20.58
N TYR A 200 -3.30 41.30 19.27
CA TYR A 200 -4.30 40.81 18.31
C TYR A 200 -4.02 39.38 17.84
N PHE A 201 -4.34 38.41 18.71
CA PHE A 201 -4.03 37.00 18.47
C PHE A 201 -4.69 36.41 17.21
N GLU A 202 -5.88 36.87 16.80
CA GLU A 202 -6.52 36.43 15.56
C GLU A 202 -5.72 36.86 14.32
N ALA A 203 -5.18 38.09 14.31
CA ALA A 203 -4.34 38.57 13.21
C ALA A 203 -3.02 37.79 13.12
N TYR A 204 -2.38 37.48 14.25
CA TYR A 204 -1.22 36.59 14.27
C TYR A 204 -1.55 35.19 13.74
N SER A 205 -2.70 34.62 14.12
CA SER A 205 -3.10 33.30 13.63
C SER A 205 -3.40 33.31 12.13
N ASN A 206 -4.08 34.33 11.63
CA ASN A 206 -4.37 34.44 10.19
C ASN A 206 -3.10 34.66 9.37
N MET A 207 -2.17 35.48 9.87
CA MET A 207 -0.85 35.66 9.25
C MET A 207 -0.05 34.34 9.24
N GLY A 208 -0.10 33.57 10.33
CA GLY A 208 0.50 32.24 10.40
C GLY A 208 -0.07 31.28 9.36
N ALA A 209 -1.39 31.33 9.11
CA ALA A 209 -2.04 30.52 8.07
C ALA A 209 -1.54 30.90 6.67
N THR A 210 -1.41 32.20 6.38
CA THR A 210 -0.84 32.66 5.11
C THR A 210 0.61 32.23 4.93
N TYR A 211 1.44 32.30 5.99
CA TYR A 211 2.81 31.78 5.92
C TYR A 211 2.86 30.26 5.71
N PHE A 212 1.94 29.51 6.31
CA PHE A 212 1.81 28.07 6.11
C PHE A 212 1.49 27.73 4.65
N ASP A 213 0.55 28.44 4.03
CA ASP A 213 0.20 28.26 2.62
C ASP A 213 1.36 28.60 1.67
N LEU A 214 2.20 29.58 2.05
CA LEU A 214 3.45 29.92 1.37
C LEU A 214 4.61 28.95 1.66
N LYS A 215 4.40 27.91 2.46
CA LYS A 215 5.40 26.94 2.94
C LYS A 215 6.56 27.58 3.74
N LYS A 216 6.32 28.73 4.34
CA LYS A 216 7.24 29.45 5.25
C LYS A 216 6.98 29.00 6.70
N MET A 217 7.46 27.79 7.02
CA MET A 217 7.05 27.07 8.22
C MET A 217 7.54 27.69 9.52
N ASP A 218 8.75 28.28 9.53
CA ASP A 218 9.30 28.93 10.73
C ASP A 218 8.50 30.19 11.08
N GLU A 219 8.14 30.98 10.08
CA GLU A 219 7.31 32.17 10.23
C GLU A 219 5.88 31.80 10.68
N ALA A 220 5.30 30.74 10.10
CA ALA A 220 3.99 30.23 10.51
C ALA A 220 3.99 29.80 11.98
N ILE A 221 4.96 28.97 12.39
CA ILE A 221 5.14 28.51 13.77
C ILE A 221 5.31 29.70 14.73
N SER A 222 6.12 30.69 14.36
CA SER A 222 6.35 31.91 15.14
C SER A 222 5.05 32.69 15.35
N CYS A 223 4.27 32.90 14.29
CA CYS A 223 2.99 33.62 14.36
C CYS A 223 1.97 32.89 15.22
N TYR A 224 1.79 31.58 15.05
CA TYR A 224 0.87 30.82 15.90
C TYR A 224 1.32 30.80 17.36
N THR A 225 2.63 30.69 17.62
CA THR A 225 3.17 30.75 18.98
C THR A 225 2.86 32.09 19.64
N LYS A 226 3.00 33.22 18.91
CA LYS A 226 2.60 34.55 19.40
C LYS A 226 1.10 34.59 19.72
N ALA A 227 0.24 34.09 18.83
CA ALA A 227 -1.20 34.02 19.06
C ALA A 227 -1.54 33.23 20.33
N ILE A 228 -0.89 32.08 20.56
CA ILE A 228 -1.10 31.23 21.74
C ILE A 228 -0.52 31.86 23.02
N ASN A 229 0.60 32.58 22.94
CA ASN A 229 1.15 33.29 24.10
C ASN A 229 0.20 34.40 24.59
N ILE A 230 -0.49 35.06 23.65
CA ILE A 230 -1.50 36.08 23.96
C ILE A 230 -2.80 35.42 24.45
N ASN A 231 -3.29 34.39 23.76
CA ASN A 231 -4.48 33.62 24.14
C ASN A 231 -4.17 32.11 24.19
N PRO A 232 -3.79 31.58 25.38
CA PRO A 232 -3.39 30.17 25.53
C PRO A 232 -4.47 29.13 25.21
N ASN A 233 -5.73 29.54 25.13
CA ASN A 233 -6.89 28.70 24.85
C ASN A 233 -7.46 28.94 23.45
N PHE A 234 -6.72 29.59 22.55
CA PHE A 234 -7.20 29.75 21.17
C PHE A 234 -7.04 28.44 20.38
N GLU A 235 -8.11 27.65 20.29
CA GLU A 235 -8.11 26.30 19.75
C GLU A 235 -7.69 26.23 18.29
N VAL A 236 -8.04 27.25 17.48
CA VAL A 236 -7.66 27.32 16.07
C VAL A 236 -6.14 27.48 15.91
N ALA A 237 -5.53 28.41 16.66
CA ALA A 237 -4.07 28.58 16.63
C ALA A 237 -3.34 27.36 17.21
N LEU A 238 -3.87 26.71 18.24
CA LEU A 238 -3.33 25.45 18.78
C LEU A 238 -3.32 24.34 17.72
N ASN A 239 -4.45 24.13 17.01
CA ASN A 239 -4.54 23.16 15.93
C ASN A 239 -3.61 23.51 14.75
N ASN A 240 -3.53 24.79 14.37
CA ASN A 240 -2.71 25.19 13.24
C ASN A 240 -1.21 25.11 13.55
N LEU A 241 -0.80 25.45 14.78
CA LEU A 241 0.57 25.21 15.25
C LEU A 241 0.91 23.71 15.25
N GLY A 242 0.02 22.88 15.77
CA GLY A 242 0.20 21.42 15.71
C GLY A 242 0.36 20.91 14.28
N THR A 243 -0.38 21.48 13.33
CA THR A 243 -0.28 21.13 11.90
C THR A 243 1.06 21.54 11.33
N ALA A 244 1.51 22.77 11.57
CA ALA A 244 2.84 23.24 11.14
C ALA A 244 3.97 22.38 11.71
N LEU A 245 3.89 22.00 12.99
CA LEU A 245 4.88 21.13 13.63
C LEU A 245 4.88 19.71 13.08
N ARG A 246 3.72 19.17 12.70
CA ARG A 246 3.62 17.85 12.05
C ARG A 246 4.34 17.87 10.69
N GLU A 247 4.13 18.92 9.89
CA GLU A 247 4.77 19.07 8.58
C GLU A 247 6.29 19.27 8.69
N THR A 248 6.80 19.85 9.78
CA THR A 248 8.26 19.93 10.05
C THR A 248 8.83 18.69 10.73
N GLY A 249 7.99 17.68 11.05
CA GLY A 249 8.40 16.41 11.65
C GLY A 249 8.48 16.39 13.18
N ASP A 250 8.15 17.48 13.87
CA ASP A 250 8.07 17.54 15.34
C ASP A 250 6.73 16.95 15.83
N LEU A 251 6.56 15.65 15.60
CA LEU A 251 5.32 14.91 15.88
C LEU A 251 4.95 14.95 17.37
N SER A 252 5.94 14.97 18.25
CA SER A 252 5.72 14.99 19.71
C SER A 252 5.05 16.28 20.14
N ARG A 253 5.58 17.45 19.72
CA ARG A 253 4.96 18.74 20.03
C ARG A 253 3.66 18.94 19.26
N ALA A 254 3.56 18.44 18.03
CA ALA A 254 2.31 18.45 17.29
C ALA A 254 1.15 17.80 18.09
N ILE A 255 1.40 16.61 18.65
CA ILE A 255 0.43 15.90 19.49
C ILE A 255 0.06 16.70 20.75
N GLU A 256 1.02 17.34 21.40
CA GLU A 256 0.77 18.19 22.58
C GLU A 256 -0.24 19.31 22.26
N PHE A 257 0.01 20.06 21.18
CA PHE A 257 -0.85 21.19 20.80
C PHE A 257 -2.22 20.73 20.28
N PHE A 258 -2.30 19.64 19.51
CA PHE A 258 -3.57 19.05 19.12
C PHE A 258 -4.38 18.55 20.34
N ALA A 259 -3.72 17.88 21.29
CA ALA A 259 -4.35 17.42 22.53
C ALA A 259 -4.89 18.59 23.36
N LYS A 260 -4.16 19.71 23.40
CA LYS A 260 -4.63 20.95 24.02
C LYS A 260 -5.82 21.55 23.27
N ALA A 261 -5.80 21.57 21.93
CA ALA A 261 -6.92 22.06 21.12
C ALA A 261 -8.22 21.29 21.37
N VAL A 262 -8.18 19.94 21.37
CA VAL A 262 -9.36 19.11 21.65
C VAL A 262 -9.82 19.16 23.10
N LYS A 263 -8.91 19.43 24.05
CA LYS A 263 -9.27 19.65 25.46
C LYS A 263 -10.00 20.98 25.64
N THR A 264 -9.56 22.02 24.95
CA THR A 264 -10.18 23.35 24.99
C THR A 264 -11.54 23.35 24.29
N ASN A 265 -11.64 22.68 23.14
CA ASN A 265 -12.89 22.51 22.40
C ASN A 265 -13.15 21.02 22.07
N PRO A 266 -13.90 20.30 22.93
CA PRO A 266 -14.24 18.89 22.71
C PRO A 266 -15.14 18.61 21.51
N SER A 267 -15.67 19.65 20.84
CA SER A 267 -16.45 19.55 19.61
C SER A 267 -15.64 19.93 18.36
N PHE A 268 -14.32 20.05 18.46
CA PHE A 268 -13.46 20.40 17.34
C PHE A 268 -13.04 19.17 16.51
N SER A 269 -13.93 18.75 15.60
CA SER A 269 -13.72 17.60 14.68
C SER A 269 -12.34 17.59 14.01
N GLU A 270 -11.93 18.73 13.44
CA GLU A 270 -10.66 18.86 12.71
C GLU A 270 -9.44 18.59 13.59
N ALA A 271 -9.46 19.08 14.83
CA ALA A 271 -8.37 18.86 15.77
C ALA A 271 -8.25 17.38 16.18
N PHE A 272 -9.37 16.67 16.34
CA PHE A 272 -9.36 15.21 16.54
C PHE A 272 -8.81 14.48 15.32
N ALA A 273 -9.22 14.86 14.10
CA ALA A 273 -8.71 14.25 12.88
C ALA A 273 -7.18 14.48 12.73
N ASN A 274 -6.69 15.69 13.03
CA ASN A 274 -5.27 16.00 12.96
C ASN A 274 -4.45 15.31 14.06
N LEU A 275 -5.01 15.18 15.27
CA LEU A 275 -4.42 14.37 16.35
C LEU A 275 -4.31 12.89 15.93
N GLY A 276 -5.36 12.37 15.27
CA GLY A 276 -5.36 11.03 14.69
C GLY A 276 -4.26 10.85 13.63
N LYS A 277 -4.10 11.81 12.71
CA LYS A 277 -3.02 11.82 11.71
C LYS A 277 -1.64 11.76 12.40
N ALA A 278 -1.39 12.62 13.39
CA ALA A 278 -0.11 12.65 14.10
C ALA A 278 0.19 11.33 14.86
N TYR A 279 -0.81 10.70 15.48
CA TYR A 279 -0.62 9.38 16.09
C TYR A 279 -0.33 8.27 15.07
N ARG A 280 -0.98 8.31 13.91
CA ARG A 280 -0.72 7.36 12.82
C ARG A 280 0.70 7.52 12.28
N ASP A 281 1.19 8.75 12.14
CA ASP A 281 2.54 9.04 11.67
C ASP A 281 3.62 8.58 12.68
N LEU A 282 3.26 8.40 13.96
CA LEU A 282 4.06 7.70 14.99
C LEU A 282 3.80 6.18 15.07
N HIS A 283 3.05 5.61 14.13
CA HIS A 283 2.62 4.19 14.13
C HIS A 283 1.79 3.76 15.36
N LEU A 284 1.22 4.71 16.10
CA LEU A 284 0.31 4.47 17.24
C LEU A 284 -1.13 4.29 16.73
N HIS A 285 -1.36 3.24 15.95
CA HIS A 285 -2.58 3.02 15.19
C HIS A 285 -3.85 2.96 16.05
N ASP A 286 -3.81 2.39 17.26
CA ASP A 286 -4.97 2.35 18.17
C ASP A 286 -5.40 3.74 18.64
N LYS A 287 -4.43 4.63 18.94
CA LYS A 287 -4.71 6.01 19.30
C LYS A 287 -5.24 6.79 18.11
N ALA A 288 -4.68 6.57 16.92
CA ALA A 288 -5.18 7.17 15.69
C ALA A 288 -6.65 6.78 15.42
N LEU A 289 -6.96 5.47 15.53
CA LEU A 289 -8.29 4.92 15.36
C LEU A 289 -9.32 5.60 16.27
N SER A 290 -9.01 5.73 17.57
CA SER A 290 -9.91 6.36 18.54
C SER A 290 -10.19 7.82 18.20
N ASN A 291 -9.18 8.57 17.75
CA ASN A 291 -9.32 9.99 17.42
C ASN A 291 -10.11 10.21 16.12
N PHE A 292 -9.90 9.39 15.09
CA PHE A 292 -10.71 9.48 13.87
C PHE A 292 -12.17 9.13 14.12
N LYS A 293 -12.45 8.11 14.94
CA LYS A 293 -13.83 7.78 15.36
C LYS A 293 -14.48 8.97 16.08
N LYS A 294 -13.74 9.67 16.95
CA LYS A 294 -14.27 10.85 17.65
C LYS A 294 -14.53 12.03 16.70
N ALA A 295 -13.63 12.27 15.74
CA ALA A 295 -13.83 13.28 14.70
C ALA A 295 -15.12 13.02 13.89
N ILE A 296 -15.37 11.75 13.53
CA ILE A 296 -16.57 11.32 12.80
C ILE A 296 -17.83 11.40 13.66
N GLU A 297 -17.75 11.07 14.95
CA GLU A 297 -18.88 11.22 15.89
C GLU A 297 -19.33 12.68 15.99
N ILE A 298 -18.37 13.62 16.04
CA ILE A 298 -18.63 15.05 16.09
C ILE A 298 -19.14 15.58 14.74
N ASN A 299 -18.50 15.18 13.63
CA ASN A 299 -18.88 15.57 12.28
C ASN A 299 -18.93 14.34 11.35
N PRO A 300 -20.11 13.70 11.21
CA PRO A 300 -20.26 12.53 10.36
C PRO A 300 -19.96 12.76 8.87
N LYS A 301 -19.95 14.02 8.42
CA LYS A 301 -19.68 14.41 7.03
C LYS A 301 -18.19 14.72 6.76
N ASN A 302 -17.31 14.52 7.73
CA ASN A 302 -15.87 14.71 7.54
C ASN A 302 -15.28 13.57 6.70
N PHE A 303 -15.27 13.74 5.36
CA PHE A 303 -14.75 12.74 4.44
C PHE A 303 -13.26 12.44 4.66
N GLU A 304 -12.46 13.42 5.10
CA GLU A 304 -11.04 13.21 5.41
C GLU A 304 -10.87 12.28 6.60
N ALA A 305 -11.68 12.45 7.65
CA ALA A 305 -11.65 11.58 8.81
C ALA A 305 -12.03 10.13 8.44
N HIS A 306 -13.03 9.93 7.57
CA HIS A 306 -13.38 8.60 7.03
C HIS A 306 -12.24 7.98 6.22
N ASN A 307 -11.62 8.74 5.30
CA ASN A 307 -10.48 8.24 4.52
C ASN A 307 -9.28 7.87 5.41
N ASN A 308 -8.94 8.72 6.39
CA ASN A 308 -7.82 8.42 7.30
C ASN A 308 -8.13 7.31 8.32
N LEU A 309 -9.40 7.14 8.69
CA LEU A 309 -9.87 5.98 9.43
C LEU A 309 -9.63 4.70 8.61
N GLY A 310 -10.01 4.70 7.33
CA GLY A 310 -9.74 3.60 6.40
C GLY A 310 -8.26 3.26 6.31
N ILE A 311 -7.38 4.25 6.18
CA ILE A 311 -5.91 4.05 6.15
C ILE A 311 -5.43 3.36 7.43
N THR A 312 -5.94 3.80 8.58
CA THR A 312 -5.56 3.25 9.88
C THR A 312 -6.06 1.82 10.08
N LEU A 313 -7.30 1.54 9.66
CA LEU A 313 -7.89 0.21 9.69
C LEU A 313 -7.15 -0.77 8.77
N ASN A 314 -6.77 -0.31 7.58
CA ASN A 314 -5.96 -1.10 6.65
C ASN A 314 -4.59 -1.47 7.26
N ALA A 315 -3.92 -0.52 7.91
CA ALA A 315 -2.66 -0.78 8.63
C ALA A 315 -2.83 -1.78 9.80
N LEU A 316 -3.99 -1.81 10.43
CA LEU A 316 -4.37 -2.78 11.48
C LEU A 316 -4.84 -4.14 10.91
N GLY A 317 -4.89 -4.32 9.58
CA GLY A 317 -5.40 -5.53 8.93
C GLY A 317 -6.93 -5.70 8.99
N LYS A 318 -7.66 -4.66 9.37
CA LYS A 318 -9.14 -4.63 9.43
C LYS A 318 -9.71 -4.21 8.09
N PHE A 319 -9.51 -5.04 7.07
CA PHE A 319 -9.76 -4.69 5.68
C PHE A 319 -11.23 -4.36 5.37
N ASP A 320 -12.18 -5.13 5.91
CA ASP A 320 -13.61 -4.89 5.67
C ASP A 320 -14.05 -3.52 6.23
N GLU A 321 -13.69 -3.21 7.47
CA GLU A 321 -13.97 -1.90 8.09
C GLU A 321 -13.27 -0.76 7.33
N ALA A 322 -12.07 -1.00 6.78
CA ALA A 322 -11.34 -0.03 5.98
C ALA A 322 -12.08 0.28 4.67
N ILE A 323 -12.54 -0.76 3.96
CA ILE A 323 -13.33 -0.65 2.72
C ILE A 323 -14.61 0.16 2.97
N GLU A 324 -15.35 -0.15 4.04
CA GLU A 324 -16.55 0.63 4.42
C GLU A 324 -16.23 2.11 4.64
N SER A 325 -15.14 2.40 5.36
CA SER A 325 -14.70 3.77 5.64
C SER A 325 -14.32 4.53 4.36
N TYR A 326 -13.64 3.89 3.40
CA TYR A 326 -13.34 4.51 2.10
C TYR A 326 -14.61 4.75 1.27
N TYR A 327 -15.56 3.82 1.25
CA TYR A 327 -16.83 4.04 0.56
C TYR A 327 -17.63 5.20 1.14
N LEU A 328 -17.60 5.40 2.47
CA LEU A 328 -18.20 6.56 3.11
C LEU A 328 -17.49 7.86 2.70
N ALA A 329 -16.16 7.88 2.68
CA ALA A 329 -15.39 9.04 2.20
C ALA A 329 -15.74 9.38 0.73
N ILE A 330 -15.79 8.37 -0.14
CA ILE A 330 -16.14 8.52 -1.56
C ILE A 330 -17.60 8.99 -1.73
N ARG A 331 -18.54 8.48 -0.92
CA ARG A 331 -19.94 8.93 -0.98
C ARG A 331 -20.09 10.40 -0.62
N LEU A 332 -19.31 10.86 0.37
CA LEU A 332 -19.29 12.26 0.80
C LEU A 332 -18.55 13.16 -0.19
N LYS A 333 -17.51 12.63 -0.84
CA LYS A 333 -16.70 13.34 -1.84
C LYS A 333 -16.33 12.41 -3.01
N PRO A 334 -17.16 12.34 -4.07
CA PRO A 334 -16.97 11.40 -5.19
C PRO A 334 -15.72 11.63 -6.05
N ASP A 335 -15.14 12.82 -6.00
CA ASP A 335 -13.93 13.24 -6.71
C ASP A 335 -12.66 13.14 -5.85
N LEU A 336 -12.68 12.35 -4.78
CA LEU A 336 -11.52 12.12 -3.90
C LEU A 336 -10.62 11.00 -4.44
N ALA A 337 -9.72 11.34 -5.38
CA ALA A 337 -8.80 10.38 -6.02
C ALA A 337 -8.01 9.53 -5.02
N GLN A 338 -7.54 10.13 -3.91
CA GLN A 338 -6.78 9.40 -2.88
C GLN A 338 -7.59 8.28 -2.23
N ALA A 339 -8.90 8.43 -2.04
CA ALA A 339 -9.73 7.40 -1.43
C ALA A 339 -9.89 6.19 -2.35
N TYR A 340 -10.04 6.39 -3.67
CA TYR A 340 -10.01 5.29 -4.63
C TYR A 340 -8.64 4.60 -4.66
N ASN A 341 -7.54 5.36 -4.64
CA ASN A 341 -6.20 4.76 -4.56
C ASN A 341 -6.03 3.91 -3.28
N ASN A 342 -6.47 4.41 -2.12
CA ASN A 342 -6.37 3.69 -0.85
C ASN A 342 -7.29 2.45 -0.80
N LEU A 343 -8.47 2.54 -1.41
CA LEU A 343 -9.37 1.40 -1.60
C LEU A 343 -8.72 0.35 -2.52
N GLY A 344 -8.08 0.79 -3.60
CA GLY A 344 -7.28 -0.05 -4.48
C GLY A 344 -6.14 -0.77 -3.74
N ASN A 345 -5.42 -0.07 -2.87
CA ASN A 345 -4.37 -0.67 -2.01
C ASN A 345 -4.94 -1.77 -1.11
N THR A 346 -6.13 -1.54 -0.55
CA THR A 346 -6.80 -2.52 0.32
C THR A 346 -7.21 -3.77 -0.47
N TYR A 347 -7.80 -3.60 -1.65
CA TYR A 347 -8.11 -4.73 -2.54
C TYR A 347 -6.85 -5.45 -3.02
N SER A 348 -5.74 -4.73 -3.23
CA SER A 348 -4.46 -5.33 -3.57
C SER A 348 -3.89 -6.20 -2.43
N GLU A 349 -4.00 -5.76 -1.17
CA GLU A 349 -3.62 -6.58 0.00
C GLU A 349 -4.52 -7.82 0.14
N LEU A 350 -5.80 -7.72 -0.25
CA LEU A 350 -6.75 -8.83 -0.33
C LEU A 350 -6.57 -9.72 -1.58
N LEU A 351 -5.64 -9.37 -2.48
CA LEU A 351 -5.37 -10.05 -3.75
C LEU A 351 -6.56 -10.04 -4.72
N GLU A 352 -7.51 -9.12 -4.53
CA GLU A 352 -8.62 -8.88 -5.45
C GLU A 352 -8.17 -7.95 -6.59
N ILE A 353 -7.32 -8.50 -7.48
CA ILE A 353 -6.58 -7.76 -8.51
C ILE A 353 -7.48 -6.92 -9.42
N ASP A 354 -8.65 -7.44 -9.80
CA ASP A 354 -9.60 -6.74 -10.67
C ASP A 354 -10.17 -5.48 -9.99
N LYS A 355 -10.61 -5.61 -8.73
CA LYS A 355 -11.13 -4.47 -7.96
C LYS A 355 -10.03 -3.46 -7.65
N ALA A 356 -8.81 -3.91 -7.36
CA ALA A 356 -7.66 -3.02 -7.17
C ALA A 356 -7.40 -2.20 -8.45
N THR A 357 -7.34 -2.86 -9.61
CA THR A 357 -7.13 -2.24 -10.92
C THR A 357 -8.21 -1.22 -11.25
N GLU A 358 -9.49 -1.56 -11.04
CA GLU A 358 -10.62 -0.65 -11.27
C GLU A 358 -10.48 0.63 -10.42
N ASN A 359 -10.18 0.48 -9.13
CA ASN A 359 -10.04 1.61 -8.22
C ASN A 359 -8.83 2.49 -8.54
N TYR A 360 -7.68 1.93 -8.90
CA TYR A 360 -6.54 2.73 -9.35
C TYR A 360 -6.85 3.49 -10.65
N ARG A 361 -7.56 2.86 -11.60
CA ARG A 361 -8.01 3.54 -12.82
C ARG A 361 -8.97 4.68 -12.51
N LYS A 362 -9.94 4.48 -11.60
CA LYS A 362 -10.83 5.56 -11.13
C LYS A 362 -10.08 6.70 -10.48
N ALA A 363 -9.08 6.41 -9.66
CA ALA A 363 -8.21 7.43 -9.08
C ALA A 363 -7.50 8.26 -10.18
N LEU A 364 -6.99 7.60 -11.23
CA LEU A 364 -6.31 8.24 -12.36
C LEU A 364 -7.25 8.93 -13.37
N GLU A 365 -8.52 8.54 -13.43
CA GLU A 365 -9.56 9.26 -14.18
C GLU A 365 -9.87 10.61 -13.51
N ILE A 366 -9.89 10.65 -12.18
CA ILE A 366 -10.14 11.87 -11.39
C ILE A 366 -8.89 12.75 -11.35
N ASP A 367 -7.72 12.17 -11.03
CA ASP A 367 -6.43 12.85 -11.03
C ASP A 367 -5.40 12.05 -11.86
N PRO A 368 -5.22 12.41 -13.14
CA PRO A 368 -4.23 11.77 -14.00
C PRO A 368 -2.79 11.88 -13.51
N ASN A 369 -2.48 12.81 -12.61
CA ASN A 369 -1.13 13.09 -12.11
C ASN A 369 -0.87 12.49 -10.71
N LEU A 370 -1.79 11.67 -10.19
CA LEU A 370 -1.58 10.98 -8.92
C LEU A 370 -0.45 9.93 -9.05
N ILE A 371 0.69 10.22 -8.44
CA ILE A 371 1.93 9.44 -8.58
C ILE A 371 1.75 8.05 -7.98
N GLU A 372 1.15 7.98 -6.79
CA GLU A 372 0.90 6.76 -6.04
C GLU A 372 0.03 5.78 -6.85
N ALA A 373 -1.05 6.27 -7.46
CA ALA A 373 -1.93 5.43 -8.28
C ALA A 373 -1.23 4.91 -9.55
N ASN A 374 -0.33 5.68 -10.17
CA ASN A 374 0.49 5.19 -11.28
C ASN A 374 1.47 4.11 -10.80
N ASN A 375 2.17 4.31 -9.67
CA ASN A 375 3.05 3.29 -9.11
C ASN A 375 2.28 2.01 -8.75
N ASN A 376 1.15 2.13 -8.06
CA ASN A 376 0.36 1.00 -7.60
C ASN A 376 -0.23 0.20 -8.76
N LEU A 377 -0.79 0.88 -9.77
CA LEU A 377 -1.28 0.22 -10.97
C LEU A 377 -0.14 -0.43 -11.79
N GLY A 378 1.02 0.21 -11.85
CA GLY A 378 2.22 -0.38 -12.43
C GLY A 378 2.64 -1.68 -11.72
N ASN A 379 2.62 -1.69 -10.39
CA ASN A 379 2.93 -2.87 -9.58
C ASN A 379 1.92 -4.01 -9.80
N ILE A 380 0.63 -3.70 -9.95
CA ILE A 380 -0.38 -4.69 -10.35
C ILE A 380 0.01 -5.31 -11.70
N PHE A 381 0.34 -4.51 -12.71
CA PHE A 381 0.72 -5.01 -14.02
C PHE A 381 2.01 -5.84 -13.99
N VAL A 382 2.98 -5.53 -13.12
CA VAL A 382 4.14 -6.41 -12.88
C VAL A 382 3.67 -7.75 -12.34
N SER A 383 2.80 -7.76 -11.32
CA SER A 383 2.32 -8.99 -10.68
C SER A 383 1.51 -9.89 -11.63
N THR A 384 0.83 -9.32 -12.62
CA THR A 384 0.06 -10.08 -13.64
C THR A 384 0.88 -10.43 -14.88
N GLY A 385 2.13 -9.98 -15.00
CA GLY A 385 3.00 -10.25 -16.14
C GLY A 385 2.91 -9.25 -17.30
N LEU A 386 2.07 -8.21 -17.18
CA LEU A 386 1.85 -7.14 -18.17
C LEU A 386 2.91 -6.03 -18.05
N HIS A 387 4.20 -6.40 -18.11
CA HIS A 387 5.33 -5.52 -17.85
C HIS A 387 5.39 -4.28 -18.78
N SER A 388 4.96 -4.40 -20.03
CA SER A 388 4.92 -3.27 -20.98
C SER A 388 3.95 -2.17 -20.52
N LEU A 389 2.81 -2.56 -19.95
CA LEU A 389 1.86 -1.62 -19.34
C LEU A 389 2.42 -1.03 -18.04
N ALA A 390 3.07 -1.85 -17.22
CA ALA A 390 3.71 -1.39 -16.00
C ALA A 390 4.73 -0.26 -16.26
N ILE A 391 5.61 -0.46 -17.26
CA ILE A 391 6.61 0.53 -17.66
C ILE A 391 5.96 1.87 -18.03
N LYS A 392 4.83 1.88 -18.76
CA LYS A 392 4.12 3.12 -19.13
C LYS A 392 3.70 3.92 -17.89
N HIS A 393 3.18 3.25 -16.86
CA HIS A 393 2.78 3.91 -15.63
C HIS A 393 3.96 4.38 -14.79
N PHE A 394 5.02 3.58 -14.65
CA PHE A 394 6.21 4.01 -13.91
C PHE A 394 6.94 5.18 -14.60
N VAL A 395 7.02 5.21 -15.94
CA VAL A 395 7.57 6.36 -16.68
C VAL A 395 6.77 7.63 -16.38
N LYS A 396 5.44 7.53 -16.29
CA LYS A 396 4.59 8.67 -15.92
C LYS A 396 4.85 9.13 -14.49
N ALA A 397 4.94 8.21 -13.53
CA ALA A 397 5.28 8.51 -12.14
C ALA A 397 6.64 9.20 -12.02
N ILE A 398 7.68 8.69 -12.70
CA ILE A 398 9.03 9.27 -12.72
C ILE A 398 9.05 10.65 -13.38
N LYS A 399 8.24 10.87 -14.44
CA LYS A 399 8.13 12.19 -15.07
C LYS A 399 7.52 13.24 -14.13
N LEU A 400 6.56 12.83 -13.31
CA LEU A 400 5.90 13.70 -12.33
C LEU A 400 6.80 13.98 -11.11
N ASN A 401 7.57 13.00 -10.65
CA ASN A 401 8.59 13.17 -9.63
C ASN A 401 9.84 12.31 -9.92
N PRO A 402 10.92 12.92 -10.46
CA PRO A 402 12.14 12.21 -10.79
C PRO A 402 12.91 11.67 -9.57
N ASN A 403 12.69 12.24 -8.38
CA ASN A 403 13.42 11.94 -7.15
C ASN A 403 12.68 10.90 -6.27
N LEU A 404 11.95 9.98 -6.89
CA LEU A 404 11.23 8.92 -6.20
C LEU A 404 11.94 7.57 -6.40
N PRO A 405 12.76 7.09 -5.44
CA PRO A 405 13.56 5.88 -5.62
C PRO A 405 12.70 4.62 -5.80
N GLU A 406 11.51 4.60 -5.20
CA GLU A 406 10.54 3.50 -5.33
C GLU A 406 10.13 3.29 -6.81
N SER A 407 9.79 4.35 -7.55
CA SER A 407 9.42 4.25 -8.97
C SER A 407 10.56 3.75 -9.84
N HIS A 408 11.79 4.19 -9.57
CA HIS A 408 12.99 3.70 -10.28
C HIS A 408 13.29 2.23 -9.97
N ASN A 409 13.08 1.78 -8.73
CA ASN A 409 13.14 0.35 -8.41
C ASN A 409 12.03 -0.45 -9.11
N ASN A 410 10.79 0.04 -9.11
CA ASN A 410 9.65 -0.67 -9.67
C ASN A 410 9.76 -0.80 -11.20
N ILE A 411 10.19 0.26 -11.90
CA ILE A 411 10.48 0.17 -13.35
C ILE A 411 11.68 -0.75 -13.63
N GLY A 412 12.70 -0.75 -12.77
CA GLY A 412 13.81 -1.69 -12.85
C GLY A 412 13.36 -3.15 -12.75
N ASN A 413 12.44 -3.44 -11.82
CA ASN A 413 11.81 -4.76 -11.71
C ASN A 413 10.99 -5.12 -12.95
N ALA A 414 10.30 -4.15 -13.54
CA ALA A 414 9.56 -4.37 -14.78
C ALA A 414 10.49 -4.72 -15.95
N TYR A 415 11.60 -3.99 -16.12
CA TYR A 415 12.63 -4.30 -17.12
C TYR A 415 13.29 -5.65 -16.87
N LYS A 416 13.61 -5.98 -15.62
CA LYS A 416 14.14 -7.30 -15.23
C LYS A 416 13.21 -8.44 -15.66
N GLY A 417 11.90 -8.28 -15.44
CA GLY A 417 10.90 -9.27 -15.86
C GLY A 417 10.83 -9.50 -17.38
N LEU A 418 11.27 -8.51 -18.17
CA LEU A 418 11.41 -8.59 -19.64
C LEU A 418 12.79 -9.05 -20.11
N GLY A 419 13.74 -9.34 -19.20
CA GLY A 419 15.12 -9.65 -19.56
C GLY A 419 15.94 -8.44 -20.04
N ARG A 420 15.42 -7.21 -19.86
CA ARG A 420 16.08 -5.95 -20.19
C ARG A 420 17.00 -5.52 -19.05
N PHE A 421 18.06 -6.29 -18.82
CA PHE A 421 18.88 -6.17 -17.61
C PHE A 421 19.68 -4.87 -17.56
N GLU A 422 20.15 -4.35 -18.69
CA GLU A 422 20.85 -3.07 -18.76
C GLU A 422 19.96 -1.91 -18.32
N GLU A 423 18.72 -1.84 -18.81
CA GLU A 423 17.75 -0.82 -18.36
C GLU A 423 17.34 -1.03 -16.90
N ALA A 424 17.20 -2.28 -16.45
CA ALA A 424 16.93 -2.59 -15.05
C ALA A 424 18.04 -2.06 -14.15
N ILE A 425 19.30 -2.35 -14.48
CA ILE A 425 20.49 -1.90 -13.75
C ILE A 425 20.59 -0.37 -13.74
N SER A 426 20.36 0.29 -14.88
CA SER A 426 20.32 1.76 -14.95
C SER A 426 19.27 2.34 -13.99
N SER A 427 18.09 1.71 -13.92
CA SER A 427 17.00 2.16 -13.06
C SER A 427 17.32 1.94 -11.58
N TYR A 428 17.88 0.78 -11.21
CA TYR A 428 18.31 0.53 -9.83
C TYR A 428 19.43 1.49 -9.39
N ASN A 429 20.38 1.81 -10.27
CA ASN A 429 21.42 2.79 -9.95
C ASN A 429 20.82 4.17 -9.66
N LYS A 430 19.85 4.64 -10.45
CA LYS A 430 19.13 5.90 -10.16
C LYS A 430 18.41 5.88 -8.81
N ALA A 431 17.76 4.77 -8.47
CA ALA A 431 17.14 4.61 -7.16
C ALA A 431 18.17 4.70 -6.02
N LEU A 432 19.36 4.10 -6.20
CA LEU A 432 20.45 4.13 -5.22
C LEU A 432 21.21 5.46 -5.19
N GLU A 433 21.23 6.23 -6.29
CA GLU A 433 21.73 7.62 -6.30
C GLU A 433 20.87 8.53 -5.43
N ILE A 434 19.55 8.33 -5.45
CA ILE A 434 18.60 9.09 -4.62
C ILE A 434 18.65 8.62 -3.15
N ASN A 435 18.69 7.31 -2.91
CA ASN A 435 18.81 6.74 -1.57
C ASN A 435 19.75 5.51 -1.56
N PRO A 436 21.01 5.69 -1.13
CA PRO A 436 22.01 4.61 -1.09
C PRO A 436 21.73 3.49 -0.08
N GLU A 437 20.85 3.70 0.91
CA GLU A 437 20.57 2.74 2.00
C GLU A 437 19.48 1.71 1.63
N LEU A 438 18.99 1.71 0.38
CA LEU A 438 17.96 0.78 -0.08
C LEU A 438 18.56 -0.60 -0.43
N TYR A 439 18.84 -1.42 0.60
CA TYR A 439 19.45 -2.74 0.45
C TYR A 439 18.65 -3.73 -0.42
N SER A 440 17.32 -3.59 -0.46
CA SER A 440 16.46 -4.38 -1.36
C SER A 440 16.70 -4.03 -2.84
N VAL A 441 16.90 -2.76 -3.14
CA VAL A 441 17.27 -2.28 -4.49
C VAL A 441 18.66 -2.73 -4.86
N GLN A 442 19.62 -2.69 -3.93
CA GLN A 442 20.96 -3.22 -4.16
C GLN A 442 20.95 -4.74 -4.42
N SER A 443 20.09 -5.49 -3.73
CA SER A 443 19.89 -6.92 -4.03
C SER A 443 19.30 -7.14 -5.42
N ASN A 444 18.31 -6.34 -5.83
CA ASN A 444 17.76 -6.40 -7.19
C ASN A 444 18.83 -6.09 -8.26
N LEU A 445 19.70 -5.12 -7.99
CA LEU A 445 20.84 -4.79 -8.84
C LEU A 445 21.81 -5.97 -8.99
N ILE A 446 22.25 -6.57 -7.89
CA ILE A 446 23.17 -7.72 -7.88
C ILE A 446 22.53 -8.92 -8.59
N PHE A 447 21.26 -9.18 -8.31
CA PHE A 447 20.51 -10.23 -8.98
C PHE A 447 20.52 -10.03 -10.50
N SER A 448 20.20 -8.83 -10.98
CA SER A 448 20.21 -8.53 -12.42
C SER A 448 21.59 -8.59 -13.05
N GLN A 449 22.65 -8.20 -12.33
CA GLN A 449 24.02 -8.27 -12.85
C GLN A 449 24.48 -9.70 -13.13
N ASN A 450 23.95 -10.71 -12.42
CA ASN A 450 24.28 -12.11 -12.70
C ASN A 450 23.86 -12.58 -14.11
N PHE A 451 23.00 -11.82 -14.81
CA PHE A 451 22.55 -12.12 -16.16
C PHE A 451 23.40 -11.45 -17.24
N LEU A 452 24.31 -10.55 -16.87
CA LEU A 452 25.27 -9.93 -17.78
C LEU A 452 26.56 -10.74 -17.83
N SER A 453 27.36 -10.53 -18.87
CA SER A 453 28.65 -11.20 -19.12
C SER A 453 29.78 -10.69 -18.21
N HIS A 454 29.56 -10.64 -16.89
CA HIS A 454 30.60 -10.40 -15.90
C HIS A 454 31.40 -11.69 -15.66
N SER A 455 32.69 -11.59 -15.42
CA SER A 455 33.46 -12.72 -14.88
C SER A 455 33.02 -13.06 -13.45
N PRO A 456 33.20 -14.31 -12.98
CA PRO A 456 32.90 -14.67 -11.60
C PRO A 456 33.61 -13.77 -10.56
N ASN A 457 34.86 -13.37 -10.85
CA ASN A 457 35.63 -12.46 -9.99
C ASN A 457 35.07 -11.04 -9.93
N GLU A 458 34.50 -10.52 -11.02
CA GLU A 458 33.82 -9.22 -11.01
C GLU A 458 32.53 -9.29 -10.19
N MET A 459 31.74 -10.35 -10.36
CA MET A 459 30.53 -10.57 -9.56
C MET A 459 30.85 -10.66 -8.07
N LEU A 460 31.93 -11.38 -7.70
CA LEU A 460 32.41 -11.44 -6.32
C LEU A 460 32.75 -10.05 -5.78
N LYS A 461 33.49 -9.23 -6.55
CA LYS A 461 33.84 -7.85 -6.14
C LYS A 461 32.62 -6.97 -5.92
N ILE A 462 31.62 -7.06 -6.79
CA ILE A 462 30.39 -6.26 -6.67
C ILE A 462 29.61 -6.69 -5.43
N THR A 463 29.45 -8.00 -5.24
CA THR A 463 28.65 -8.55 -4.14
C THR A 463 29.34 -8.39 -2.79
N LYS A 464 30.68 -8.47 -2.73
CA LYS A 464 31.46 -8.18 -1.52
C LYS A 464 31.21 -6.75 -1.00
N LYS A 465 31.11 -5.76 -1.90
CA LYS A 465 30.79 -4.37 -1.51
C LYS A 465 29.41 -4.24 -0.88
N TYR A 466 28.46 -5.13 -1.20
CA TYR A 466 27.16 -5.16 -0.53
C TYR A 466 27.30 -5.58 0.94
N GLY A 467 28.01 -6.69 1.21
CA GLY A 467 28.23 -7.13 2.59
C GLY A 467 29.02 -6.14 3.43
N GLU A 468 29.99 -5.44 2.84
CA GLU A 468 30.76 -4.38 3.53
C GLU A 468 29.91 -3.15 3.90
N ARG A 469 28.79 -2.91 3.20
CA ARG A 469 27.88 -1.76 3.41
C ARG A 469 26.73 -2.05 4.35
N LEU A 470 26.33 -3.32 4.49
CA LEU A 470 25.28 -3.69 5.43
C LEU A 470 25.69 -3.30 6.85
N PRO A 471 24.72 -2.86 7.67
CA PRO A 471 25.04 -2.15 8.89
C PRO A 471 25.74 -3.07 9.90
N ASN A 472 27.05 -2.85 10.10
CA ASN A 472 27.73 -3.13 11.38
C ASN A 472 27.29 -2.14 12.48
N LYS A 473 26.18 -1.41 12.29
CA LYS A 473 25.80 -0.23 13.07
C LYS A 473 25.37 -0.58 14.51
N ILE A 474 25.00 -1.82 14.80
CA ILE A 474 24.70 -2.25 16.17
C ILE A 474 26.00 -2.75 16.82
N GLN A 475 26.71 -1.84 17.51
CA GLN A 475 27.77 -2.25 18.42
C GLN A 475 27.19 -3.24 19.45
N ASN A 476 27.82 -4.41 19.58
CA ASN A 476 27.46 -5.46 20.54
C ASN A 476 26.09 -6.13 20.33
N PHE A 477 25.71 -6.45 19.09
CA PHE A 477 24.58 -7.37 18.88
C PHE A 477 24.88 -8.72 19.58
N PRO A 478 23.95 -9.29 20.36
CA PRO A 478 24.22 -10.51 21.13
C PRO A 478 24.34 -11.72 20.21
N THR A 479 25.57 -12.11 19.87
CA THR A 479 25.86 -13.37 19.19
C THR A 479 25.98 -14.50 20.22
N ARG A 480 25.35 -15.64 19.95
CA ARG A 480 25.50 -16.84 20.79
C ARG A 480 26.81 -17.55 20.45
N ASN A 481 27.55 -17.96 21.48
CA ASN A 481 28.72 -18.83 21.31
C ASN A 481 28.29 -20.24 20.90
N ASN A 482 29.10 -20.89 20.07
CA ASN A 482 28.95 -22.30 19.74
C ASN A 482 29.32 -23.15 20.96
N ILE A 483 28.35 -23.83 21.59
CA ILE A 483 28.59 -24.80 22.66
C ILE A 483 28.19 -26.18 22.13
N VAL A 484 29.19 -26.99 21.78
CA VAL A 484 28.98 -28.31 21.20
C VAL A 484 28.53 -29.30 22.28
N ASP A 485 27.24 -29.64 22.25
CA ASP A 485 26.67 -30.75 23.02
C ASP A 485 26.06 -31.78 22.05
N GLN A 486 26.61 -33.00 22.03
CA GLN A 486 26.12 -34.08 21.16
C GLN A 486 24.80 -34.72 21.61
N LYS A 487 24.36 -34.44 22.85
CA LYS A 487 23.09 -34.92 23.40
C LYS A 487 21.93 -33.94 23.16
N LYS A 488 22.24 -32.70 22.78
CA LYS A 488 21.27 -31.66 22.48
C LYS A 488 20.52 -31.93 21.16
N LYS A 489 19.28 -31.46 21.09
CA LYS A 489 18.52 -31.29 19.84
C LYS A 489 18.87 -29.91 19.27
N LEU A 490 19.32 -29.82 18.02
CA LEU A 490 19.70 -28.54 17.40
C LEU A 490 18.48 -27.79 16.89
N HIS A 491 18.41 -26.49 17.15
CA HIS A 491 17.40 -25.59 16.58
C HIS A 491 17.86 -25.12 15.19
N LEU A 492 17.13 -25.53 14.16
CA LEU A 492 17.40 -25.24 12.75
C LEU A 492 16.37 -24.23 12.23
N GLY A 493 16.80 -22.99 12.00
CA GLY A 493 15.99 -21.90 11.46
C GLY A 493 16.09 -21.78 9.95
N PHE A 494 14.98 -21.53 9.26
CA PHE A 494 14.91 -21.24 7.83
C PHE A 494 14.24 -19.89 7.59
N ILE A 495 14.85 -18.97 6.85
CA ILE A 495 14.24 -17.70 6.46
C ILE A 495 13.97 -17.70 4.96
N SER A 496 12.74 -17.39 4.56
CA SER A 496 12.37 -17.29 3.14
C SER A 496 11.13 -16.43 2.91
N GLY A 497 11.08 -15.73 1.78
CA GLY A 497 9.86 -15.12 1.25
C GLY A 497 9.04 -16.05 0.34
N ASP A 498 9.55 -17.25 0.04
CA ASP A 498 9.22 -18.02 -1.15
C ASP A 498 8.64 -19.42 -0.85
N LEU A 499 8.22 -19.68 0.40
CA LEU A 499 7.57 -20.94 0.82
C LEU A 499 6.08 -20.94 0.44
N MET A 500 5.84 -20.88 -0.85
CA MET A 500 4.54 -20.86 -1.56
C MET A 500 4.72 -21.59 -2.89
N ASN A 501 3.72 -21.58 -3.78
CA ASN A 501 3.76 -22.09 -5.16
C ASN A 501 4.80 -21.34 -6.00
N HIS A 502 6.05 -21.68 -5.73
CA HIS A 502 7.28 -21.09 -6.18
C HIS A 502 8.37 -22.18 -6.15
N PRO A 503 9.40 -22.11 -7.01
CA PRO A 503 10.52 -23.06 -7.01
C PRO A 503 11.01 -23.47 -5.62
N VAL A 504 11.38 -22.52 -4.75
CA VAL A 504 11.87 -22.81 -3.39
C VAL A 504 10.89 -23.68 -2.60
N GLY A 505 9.58 -23.37 -2.62
CA GLY A 505 8.57 -24.19 -1.96
C GLY A 505 8.51 -25.62 -2.51
N HIS A 506 8.61 -25.81 -3.84
CA HIS A 506 8.60 -27.14 -4.46
C HIS A 506 9.81 -28.01 -4.09
N PHE A 507 10.98 -27.40 -3.90
CA PHE A 507 12.16 -28.13 -3.42
C PHE A 507 12.13 -28.33 -1.89
N PHE A 508 11.49 -27.44 -1.15
CA PHE A 508 11.48 -27.48 0.30
C PHE A 508 10.45 -28.47 0.89
N GLU A 509 9.27 -28.61 0.26
CA GLU A 509 8.13 -29.40 0.80
C GLU A 509 8.48 -30.85 1.15
N GLY A 510 8.98 -31.61 0.19
CA GLY A 510 9.33 -33.01 0.37
C GLY A 510 10.47 -33.20 1.37
N PHE A 511 11.46 -32.30 1.34
CA PHE A 511 12.57 -32.29 2.28
C PHE A 511 12.10 -32.08 3.72
N ILE A 512 11.34 -31.02 3.99
CA ILE A 512 10.93 -30.70 5.36
C ILE A 512 9.98 -31.74 5.92
N LYS A 513 9.10 -32.29 5.08
CA LYS A 513 8.23 -33.42 5.43
C LYS A 513 9.05 -34.64 5.83
N ALA A 514 10.02 -35.06 4.99
CA ALA A 514 10.87 -36.21 5.27
C ALA A 514 11.69 -36.02 6.56
N LEU A 515 12.17 -34.80 6.82
CA LEU A 515 12.87 -34.46 8.05
C LEU A 515 11.97 -34.57 9.28
N SER A 516 10.71 -34.13 9.18
CA SER A 516 9.73 -34.19 10.26
C SER A 516 9.28 -35.62 10.61
N GLU A 517 9.18 -36.49 9.61
CA GLU A 517 8.75 -37.89 9.76
C GLU A 517 9.86 -38.81 10.32
N ASN A 518 11.10 -38.33 10.39
CA ASN A 518 12.19 -39.09 11.00
C ASN A 518 12.01 -39.17 12.52
N SER A 519 11.61 -40.35 13.02
CA SER A 519 11.35 -40.63 14.43
C SER A 519 12.59 -40.48 15.33
N ASN A 520 13.80 -40.54 14.75
CA ASN A 520 15.06 -40.35 15.45
C ASN A 520 15.70 -38.98 15.18
N ARG A 521 14.95 -38.02 14.63
CA ARG A 521 15.49 -36.68 14.30
C ARG A 521 16.03 -35.99 15.54
N LYS A 522 17.22 -35.39 15.40
CA LYS A 522 17.85 -34.56 16.43
C LYS A 522 17.78 -33.07 16.09
N LEU A 523 16.93 -32.70 15.14
CA LEU A 523 16.71 -31.33 14.68
C LEU A 523 15.29 -30.88 15.04
N GLU A 524 15.18 -29.64 15.52
CA GLU A 524 13.92 -28.91 15.69
C GLU A 524 13.85 -27.77 14.70
N THR A 525 12.75 -27.67 13.94
CA THR A 525 12.68 -26.77 12.79
C THR A 525 11.87 -25.51 13.09
N TYR A 526 12.46 -24.36 12.79
CA TYR A 526 11.83 -23.04 12.90
C TYR A 526 11.78 -22.43 11.51
N VAL A 527 10.60 -22.02 11.04
CA VAL A 527 10.45 -21.32 9.77
C VAL A 527 10.05 -19.87 10.02
N TYR A 528 10.78 -18.95 9.40
CA TYR A 528 10.51 -17.52 9.39
C TYR A 528 10.04 -17.12 7.98
N HIS A 529 8.73 -17.15 7.78
CA HIS A 529 8.10 -16.84 6.49
C HIS A 529 7.95 -15.33 6.32
N ASN A 530 8.69 -14.76 5.36
CA ASN A 530 8.75 -13.32 5.10
C ASN A 530 7.76 -12.88 4.00
N ASN A 531 6.57 -13.46 3.99
CA ASN A 531 5.55 -13.14 2.99
C ASN A 531 4.16 -13.30 3.62
N LYS A 532 3.27 -12.33 3.41
CA LYS A 532 1.88 -12.41 3.88
C LYS A 532 1.05 -13.38 3.05
N PHE A 533 1.44 -13.59 1.79
CA PHE A 533 0.77 -14.51 0.89
C PHE A 533 0.93 -15.95 1.38
N LYS A 534 -0.18 -16.70 1.31
CA LYS A 534 -0.26 -18.13 1.60
C LYS A 534 -1.12 -18.81 0.55
N ASP A 535 -0.68 -19.97 0.12
CA ASP A 535 -1.44 -20.86 -0.75
C ASP A 535 -1.45 -22.28 -0.18
N ASP A 536 -2.04 -23.21 -0.94
CA ASP A 536 -2.14 -24.61 -0.55
C ASP A 536 -0.76 -25.24 -0.28
N LEU A 537 0.30 -24.80 -0.96
CA LEU A 537 1.66 -25.31 -0.73
C LEU A 537 2.23 -24.75 0.57
N THR A 538 2.03 -23.46 0.86
CA THR A 538 2.39 -22.88 2.16
C THR A 538 1.77 -23.65 3.33
N GLU A 539 0.48 -23.98 3.24
CA GLU A 539 -0.22 -24.72 4.31
C GLU A 539 0.27 -26.18 4.45
N ARG A 540 0.68 -26.83 3.36
CA ARG A 540 1.28 -28.17 3.43
C ARG A 540 2.68 -28.17 4.04
N ILE A 541 3.52 -27.21 3.66
CA ILE A 541 4.85 -27.01 4.24
C ILE A 541 4.72 -26.75 5.75
N LYS A 542 3.85 -25.81 6.14
CA LYS A 542 3.64 -25.42 7.53
C LYS A 542 3.30 -26.59 8.45
N LYS A 543 2.51 -27.56 7.99
CA LYS A 543 2.16 -28.78 8.75
C LYS A 543 3.34 -29.70 9.05
N SER A 544 4.44 -29.54 8.33
CA SER A 544 5.66 -30.34 8.46
C SER A 544 6.76 -29.62 9.26
N CYS A 545 6.48 -28.43 9.80
CA CYS A 545 7.42 -27.65 10.60
C CYS A 545 7.04 -27.69 12.09
N ASP A 546 8.04 -27.66 12.98
CA ASP A 546 7.75 -27.57 14.42
C ASP A 546 7.21 -26.18 14.80
N HIS A 547 7.82 -25.14 14.25
CA HIS A 547 7.45 -23.75 14.49
C HIS A 547 7.34 -22.98 13.18
N TRP A 548 6.27 -22.20 13.03
CA TRP A 548 6.01 -21.35 11.86
C TRP A 548 5.74 -19.92 12.29
N ASN A 549 6.69 -19.03 11.99
CA ASN A 549 6.68 -17.62 12.36
C ASN A 549 6.43 -16.75 11.11
N LEU A 550 5.38 -15.93 11.12
CA LEU A 550 5.16 -14.91 10.11
C LEU A 550 5.96 -13.66 10.51
N VAL A 551 6.94 -13.27 9.68
CA VAL A 551 7.92 -12.22 10.04
C VAL A 551 7.89 -11.01 9.12
N SER A 552 6.96 -10.96 8.17
CA SER A 552 6.85 -9.87 7.19
C SER A 552 6.62 -8.49 7.79
N SER A 553 6.07 -8.40 9.00
CA SER A 553 5.86 -7.14 9.73
C SER A 553 7.01 -6.74 10.66
N LEU A 554 8.01 -7.60 10.86
CA LEU A 554 9.14 -7.32 11.75
C LEU A 554 10.24 -6.55 11.03
N THR A 555 10.91 -5.65 11.76
CA THR A 555 12.19 -5.09 11.31
C THR A 555 13.27 -6.18 11.36
N ASP A 556 14.36 -5.99 10.61
CA ASP A 556 15.48 -6.94 10.61
C ASP A 556 16.08 -7.12 12.02
N GLU A 557 16.17 -6.04 12.79
CA GLU A 557 16.65 -6.11 14.19
C GLU A 557 15.68 -6.88 15.09
N GLN A 558 14.36 -6.63 14.98
CA GLN A 558 13.36 -7.35 15.76
C GLN A 558 13.41 -8.85 15.48
N LEU A 559 13.50 -9.22 14.19
CA LEU A 559 13.64 -10.61 13.78
C LEU A 559 14.95 -11.23 14.30
N ALA A 560 16.08 -10.54 14.17
CA ALA A 560 17.35 -11.02 14.69
C ALA A 560 17.29 -11.26 16.22
N ARG A 561 16.67 -10.36 16.99
CA ARG A 561 16.48 -10.53 18.44
C ARG A 561 15.57 -11.71 18.77
N GLN A 562 14.53 -11.94 17.97
CA GLN A 562 13.66 -13.11 18.11
C GLN A 562 14.45 -14.41 17.89
N ILE A 563 15.27 -14.48 16.84
CA ILE A 563 16.14 -15.63 16.53
C ILE A 563 17.11 -15.94 17.69
N VAL A 564 17.71 -14.91 18.29
CA VAL A 564 18.58 -15.06 19.47
C VAL A 564 17.80 -15.62 20.67
N LYS A 565 16.60 -15.08 20.93
CA LYS A 565 15.72 -15.52 22.03
C LYS A 565 15.28 -16.98 21.86
N GLU A 566 14.97 -17.39 20.64
CA GLU A 566 14.58 -18.76 20.28
C GLU A 566 15.78 -19.72 20.23
N GLN A 567 16.99 -19.22 20.48
CA GLN A 567 18.19 -20.02 20.57
C GLN A 567 18.45 -20.86 19.31
N ILE A 568 18.23 -20.25 18.14
CA ILE A 568 18.59 -20.89 16.87
C ILE A 568 20.09 -21.16 16.84
N ASP A 569 20.45 -22.40 16.49
CA ASP A 569 21.83 -22.86 16.43
C ASP A 569 22.38 -22.73 15.02
N ILE A 570 21.54 -23.01 14.03
CA ILE A 570 21.88 -22.94 12.62
C ILE A 570 20.75 -22.21 11.91
N LEU A 571 21.08 -21.09 11.28
CA LEU A 571 20.13 -20.28 10.52
C LEU A 571 20.43 -20.39 9.02
N ILE A 572 19.42 -20.72 8.23
CA ILE A 572 19.54 -20.97 6.80
C ILE A 572 18.76 -19.92 6.01
N ASP A 573 19.46 -19.18 5.15
CA ASP A 573 18.89 -18.31 4.13
C ASP A 573 18.44 -19.14 2.94
N LEU A 574 17.16 -19.06 2.59
CA LEU A 574 16.61 -19.71 1.40
C LEU A 574 16.45 -18.79 0.19
N SER A 575 16.75 -17.50 0.32
CA SER A 575 16.41 -16.48 -0.69
C SER A 575 17.62 -15.84 -1.36
N GLY A 576 18.73 -15.62 -0.65
CA GLY A 576 19.87 -14.85 -1.15
C GLY A 576 19.45 -13.46 -1.63
N HIS A 577 19.88 -13.03 -2.81
CA HIS A 577 19.48 -11.75 -3.39
C HIS A 577 18.12 -11.79 -4.13
N SER A 578 17.31 -12.83 -3.96
CA SER A 578 15.94 -12.85 -4.51
C SER A 578 15.01 -11.88 -3.77
N ALA A 579 13.79 -11.71 -4.29
CA ALA A 579 12.79 -10.84 -3.68
C ALA A 579 12.43 -11.30 -2.26
N LYS A 580 12.08 -10.34 -1.38
CA LYS A 580 11.66 -10.61 0.02
C LYS A 580 12.70 -11.38 0.85
N ASN A 581 13.98 -11.33 0.49
CA ASN A 581 15.05 -11.84 1.34
C ASN A 581 15.20 -11.06 2.65
N ARG A 582 16.01 -11.59 3.57
CA ARG A 582 16.34 -10.98 4.86
C ARG A 582 17.85 -11.02 5.11
N LEU A 583 18.68 -10.85 4.08
CA LEU A 583 20.15 -10.80 4.23
C LEU A 583 20.65 -9.82 5.31
N PRO A 584 20.02 -8.65 5.56
CA PRO A 584 20.39 -7.79 6.69
C PRO A 584 20.26 -8.45 8.08
N VAL A 585 19.38 -9.44 8.24
CA VAL A 585 19.30 -10.23 9.48
C VAL A 585 20.56 -11.08 9.64
N PHE A 586 21.03 -11.69 8.56
CA PHE A 586 22.24 -12.52 8.56
C PHE A 586 23.50 -11.70 8.84
N SER A 587 23.57 -10.43 8.41
CA SER A 587 24.71 -9.56 8.75
C SER A 587 24.80 -9.22 10.25
N LEU A 588 23.73 -9.41 11.02
CA LEU A 588 23.74 -9.26 12.49
C LEU A 588 24.24 -10.53 13.22
N LYS A 589 24.47 -11.63 12.49
CA LYS A 589 24.93 -12.92 13.03
C LYS A 589 24.12 -13.42 14.26
N PRO A 590 22.77 -13.49 14.20
CA PRO A 590 21.94 -13.90 15.35
C PRO A 590 22.05 -15.39 15.71
N ALA A 591 22.46 -16.25 14.77
CA ALA A 591 22.78 -17.65 15.04
C ALA A 591 24.29 -17.86 14.93
N PRO A 592 24.87 -18.81 15.70
CA PRO A 592 26.27 -19.11 15.56
C PRO A 592 26.53 -19.52 14.12
N ILE A 593 25.94 -20.61 13.60
CA ILE A 593 26.18 -21.05 12.23
C ILE A 593 25.12 -20.46 11.31
N GLN A 594 25.55 -19.91 10.18
CA GLN A 594 24.68 -19.38 9.15
C GLN A 594 25.02 -19.98 7.80
N ILE A 595 24.00 -20.36 7.05
CA ILE A 595 24.12 -21.09 5.79
C ILE A 595 23.26 -20.39 4.74
N SER A 596 23.76 -20.28 3.51
CA SER A 596 22.93 -19.99 2.34
C SER A 596 22.61 -21.30 1.61
N TRP A 597 21.33 -21.56 1.40
CA TRP A 597 20.89 -22.69 0.60
C TRP A 597 19.51 -22.44 0.00
N LEU A 598 19.48 -22.55 -1.32
CA LEU A 598 18.43 -23.14 -2.18
C LEU A 598 17.99 -22.18 -3.26
N GLY A 599 17.39 -21.05 -2.90
CA GLY A 599 16.77 -20.14 -3.87
C GLY A 599 17.75 -19.27 -4.65
N TYR A 600 19.00 -19.18 -4.21
CA TYR A 600 20.02 -18.32 -4.82
C TYR A 600 21.24 -19.13 -5.31
N PHE A 601 21.93 -18.59 -6.31
CA PHE A 601 22.87 -19.33 -7.17
C PHE A 601 24.24 -18.65 -7.29
N ALA A 602 24.54 -17.71 -6.40
CA ALA A 602 25.82 -17.00 -6.33
C ALA A 602 26.11 -16.64 -4.86
N THR A 603 27.29 -16.10 -4.57
CA THR A 603 27.62 -15.60 -3.22
C THR A 603 26.62 -14.54 -2.75
N THR A 604 26.29 -14.54 -1.46
CA THR A 604 25.46 -13.51 -0.81
C THR A 604 26.25 -12.23 -0.52
N GLY A 605 27.59 -12.28 -0.60
CA GLY A 605 28.44 -11.16 -0.23
C GLY A 605 28.68 -11.00 1.27
N LEU A 606 28.04 -11.81 2.12
CA LEU A 606 28.16 -11.71 3.58
C LEU A 606 29.25 -12.61 4.12
N LYS A 607 30.22 -12.05 4.85
CA LYS A 607 31.21 -12.83 5.60
C LYS A 607 30.58 -13.53 6.83
N GLU A 608 29.42 -13.04 7.26
CA GLU A 608 28.64 -13.60 8.37
C GLU A 608 27.89 -14.88 7.98
N ILE A 609 27.72 -15.18 6.69
CA ILE A 609 27.22 -16.49 6.26
C ILE A 609 28.43 -17.43 6.15
N ASP A 610 28.47 -18.47 6.99
CA ASP A 610 29.65 -19.34 7.10
C ASP A 610 29.75 -20.30 5.91
N TYR A 611 28.61 -20.86 5.49
CA TYR A 611 28.57 -21.88 4.44
C TYR A 611 27.59 -21.56 3.31
N PHE A 612 27.92 -22.01 2.12
CA PHE A 612 27.00 -22.08 0.99
C PHE A 612 26.85 -23.54 0.56
N LEU A 613 25.62 -24.05 0.52
CA LEU A 613 25.38 -25.44 0.12
C LEU A 613 25.38 -25.58 -1.40
N ALA A 614 26.22 -26.47 -1.90
CA ALA A 614 26.36 -26.79 -3.32
C ALA A 614 26.49 -28.30 -3.52
N ASP A 615 26.72 -28.71 -4.75
CA ASP A 615 27.19 -30.05 -5.11
C ASP A 615 28.45 -29.95 -5.99
N LYS A 616 29.05 -31.09 -6.29
CA LYS A 616 30.28 -31.16 -7.10
C LYS A 616 30.11 -30.70 -8.55
N TRP A 617 28.88 -30.57 -9.03
CA TRP A 617 28.58 -30.15 -10.40
C TRP A 617 28.36 -28.65 -10.48
N THR A 618 27.62 -28.09 -9.51
CA THR A 618 27.34 -26.66 -9.42
C THR A 618 28.57 -25.85 -9.00
N VAL A 619 29.38 -26.37 -8.07
CA VAL A 619 30.69 -25.79 -7.73
C VAL A 619 31.75 -26.89 -7.76
N PRO A 620 32.40 -27.12 -8.91
CA PRO A 620 33.56 -28.00 -9.00
C PRO A 620 34.71 -27.54 -8.08
N GLU A 621 35.65 -28.44 -7.82
CA GLU A 621 36.87 -28.11 -7.05
C GLU A 621 37.69 -27.02 -7.77
N GLY A 622 38.13 -26.00 -7.04
CA GLY A 622 38.84 -24.83 -7.56
C GLY A 622 37.95 -23.59 -7.76
N GLU A 623 36.63 -23.77 -7.90
CA GLU A 623 35.67 -22.67 -8.10
C GLU A 623 35.12 -22.09 -6.77
N GLU A 624 35.60 -22.55 -5.61
CA GLU A 624 35.24 -21.97 -4.30
C GLU A 624 35.63 -20.49 -4.21
N THR A 625 36.63 -20.07 -4.99
CA THR A 625 37.10 -18.69 -5.07
C THR A 625 36.04 -17.72 -5.59
N HIS A 626 34.95 -18.21 -6.19
CA HIS A 626 33.80 -17.40 -6.61
C HIS A 626 32.91 -16.95 -5.44
N PHE A 627 33.16 -17.45 -4.23
CA PHE A 627 32.31 -17.25 -3.06
C PHE A 627 33.06 -16.62 -1.88
N ILE A 628 32.32 -15.88 -1.05
CA ILE A 628 32.81 -15.43 0.27
C ILE A 628 32.61 -16.53 1.30
N GLU A 629 31.48 -17.21 1.21
CA GLU A 629 31.10 -18.31 2.07
C GLU A 629 31.97 -19.55 1.78
N LYS A 630 32.17 -20.38 2.81
CA LYS A 630 32.82 -21.68 2.60
C LYS A 630 31.86 -22.61 1.87
N ILE A 631 32.27 -23.12 0.72
CA ILE A 631 31.46 -24.08 -0.04
C ILE A 631 31.38 -25.41 0.72
N TRP A 632 30.15 -25.86 0.97
CA TRP A 632 29.87 -27.19 1.50
C TRP A 632 29.17 -28.03 0.45
N ARG A 633 29.87 -29.06 -0.03
CA ARG A 633 29.36 -29.94 -1.09
C ARG A 633 28.58 -31.11 -0.51
N LEU A 634 27.30 -31.19 -0.87
CA LEU A 634 26.47 -32.36 -0.65
C LEU A 634 26.90 -33.50 -1.62
N PRO A 635 26.75 -34.78 -1.23
CA PRO A 635 27.40 -35.90 -1.91
C PRO A 635 26.88 -36.17 -3.34
N GLU A 636 25.60 -35.90 -3.61
CA GLU A 636 24.96 -36.22 -4.91
C GLU A 636 24.46 -34.96 -5.62
N THR A 637 23.53 -34.25 -4.98
CA THR A 637 22.92 -33.03 -5.48
C THR A 637 22.61 -32.08 -4.34
N TYR A 638 22.59 -30.78 -4.63
CA TYR A 638 22.14 -29.76 -3.67
C TYR A 638 20.61 -29.52 -3.70
N TRP A 639 19.91 -30.15 -4.65
CA TRP A 639 18.48 -30.06 -4.84
C TRP A 639 17.75 -31.33 -4.46
N CYS A 640 16.56 -31.17 -3.92
CA CYS A 640 15.59 -32.24 -3.76
C CYS A 640 14.22 -31.70 -4.15
N PHE A 641 13.57 -32.28 -5.15
CA PHE A 641 12.33 -31.79 -5.71
C PHE A 641 11.16 -32.65 -5.27
N THR A 642 10.04 -32.00 -4.95
CA THR A 642 8.81 -32.70 -4.58
C THR A 642 8.04 -33.07 -5.84
N GLU A 643 7.58 -34.32 -5.92
CA GLU A 643 6.76 -34.77 -7.03
C GLU A 643 5.51 -33.88 -7.20
N PRO A 644 5.22 -33.39 -8.43
CA PRO A 644 4.00 -32.64 -8.68
C PRO A 644 2.75 -33.43 -8.24
N ALA A 645 1.87 -32.81 -7.45
CA ALA A 645 0.68 -33.47 -6.91
C ALA A 645 -0.37 -33.86 -7.97
N HIS A 646 -0.23 -33.38 -9.22
CA HIS A 646 -1.18 -33.66 -10.29
C HIS A 646 -0.84 -34.97 -11.00
N ASN A 647 -1.82 -35.87 -11.10
CA ASN A 647 -1.72 -37.05 -11.94
C ASN A 647 -1.87 -36.68 -13.43
N VAL A 648 -0.75 -36.42 -14.09
CA VAL A 648 -0.66 -36.11 -15.53
C VAL A 648 0.12 -37.21 -16.24
N GLU A 649 -0.46 -37.79 -17.28
CA GLU A 649 0.15 -38.88 -18.05
C GLU A 649 1.25 -38.37 -19.00
N VAL A 650 2.36 -39.12 -19.11
CA VAL A 650 3.36 -38.94 -20.18
C VAL A 650 2.80 -39.60 -21.43
N LYS A 651 2.47 -38.80 -22.45
CA LYS A 651 2.02 -39.33 -23.75
C LYS A 651 3.19 -39.83 -24.60
N GLU A 652 2.90 -40.62 -25.62
CA GLU A 652 3.87 -41.02 -26.66
C GLU A 652 4.60 -39.82 -27.29
N LEU A 653 5.72 -40.08 -27.97
CA LEU A 653 6.53 -39.04 -28.61
C LEU A 653 5.71 -38.30 -29.71
N PRO A 654 5.45 -36.99 -29.58
CA PRO A 654 4.63 -36.23 -30.54
C PRO A 654 5.10 -36.34 -31.99
N ALA A 655 6.42 -36.34 -32.23
CA ALA A 655 7.00 -36.42 -33.56
C ALA A 655 6.59 -37.69 -34.34
N LEU A 656 6.33 -38.82 -33.67
CA LEU A 656 5.90 -40.06 -34.32
C LEU A 656 4.49 -39.99 -34.91
N LYS A 657 3.62 -39.12 -34.35
CA LYS A 657 2.24 -38.94 -34.81
C LYS A 657 2.10 -37.78 -35.78
N ASN A 658 2.80 -36.69 -35.51
CA ASN A 658 2.63 -35.43 -36.24
C ASN A 658 3.60 -35.28 -37.41
N ASN A 659 4.54 -36.22 -37.59
CA ASN A 659 5.66 -36.13 -38.53
C ASN A 659 6.41 -34.79 -38.44
N LYS A 660 6.44 -34.21 -37.23
CA LYS A 660 7.00 -32.90 -36.95
C LYS A 660 7.65 -32.90 -35.57
N LEU A 661 8.97 -32.72 -35.53
CA LEU A 661 9.71 -32.57 -34.28
C LEU A 661 9.40 -31.21 -33.67
N THR A 662 9.15 -31.14 -32.36
CA THR A 662 8.91 -29.89 -31.64
C THR A 662 9.93 -29.73 -30.52
N PHE A 663 10.82 -28.76 -30.67
CA PHE A 663 11.64 -28.26 -29.57
C PHE A 663 10.79 -27.40 -28.63
N GLY A 664 11.12 -27.35 -27.34
CA GLY A 664 10.37 -26.51 -26.41
C GLY A 664 11.17 -25.93 -25.27
N CYS A 665 10.70 -24.79 -24.75
CA CYS A 665 11.29 -24.15 -23.60
C CYS A 665 10.22 -23.40 -22.79
N PHE A 666 10.02 -23.80 -21.53
CA PHE A 666 9.06 -23.16 -20.62
C PHE A 666 9.73 -22.22 -19.60
N ASN A 667 10.98 -21.83 -19.87
CA ASN A 667 11.70 -20.92 -19.01
C ASN A 667 11.15 -19.49 -19.09
N ASN A 668 11.36 -18.75 -17.98
CA ASN A 668 11.02 -17.33 -17.90
C ASN A 668 11.71 -16.56 -19.04
N PHE A 669 10.99 -15.60 -19.62
CA PHE A 669 11.47 -14.75 -20.71
C PHE A 669 12.81 -14.08 -20.40
N SER A 670 13.07 -13.74 -19.14
CA SER A 670 14.32 -13.12 -18.70
C SER A 670 15.57 -14.00 -18.91
N LYS A 671 15.40 -15.29 -19.22
CA LYS A 671 16.51 -16.21 -19.52
C LYS A 671 16.80 -16.35 -21.02
N LEU A 672 15.92 -15.81 -21.88
CA LEU A 672 16.00 -15.94 -23.33
C LEU A 672 16.73 -14.72 -23.93
N ASN A 673 18.05 -14.66 -23.76
CA ASN A 673 18.85 -13.59 -24.36
C ASN A 673 19.04 -13.79 -25.88
N LYS A 674 19.59 -12.77 -26.54
CA LYS A 674 19.84 -12.78 -27.99
C LYS A 674 20.70 -13.97 -28.46
N GLY A 675 21.70 -14.38 -27.69
CA GLY A 675 22.56 -15.52 -28.03
C GLY A 675 21.79 -16.84 -28.05
N VAL A 676 20.96 -17.07 -27.03
CA VAL A 676 20.06 -18.24 -26.97
C VAL A 676 19.11 -18.27 -28.18
N ILE A 677 18.47 -17.14 -28.46
CA ILE A 677 17.51 -17.01 -29.56
C ILE A 677 18.20 -17.29 -30.90
N GLN A 678 19.39 -16.72 -31.11
CA GLN A 678 20.16 -16.93 -32.32
C GLN A 678 20.57 -18.41 -32.50
N LEU A 679 21.03 -19.08 -31.45
CA LEU A 679 21.36 -20.50 -31.52
C LEU A 679 20.12 -21.34 -31.86
N TRP A 680 18.97 -21.04 -31.27
CA TRP A 680 17.73 -21.77 -31.56
C TRP A 680 17.22 -21.52 -32.98
N ILE A 681 17.39 -20.30 -33.50
CA ILE A 681 17.15 -20.01 -34.92
C ILE A 681 18.06 -20.88 -35.80
N ASN A 682 19.34 -21.03 -35.45
CA ASN A 682 20.26 -21.89 -36.20
C ASN A 682 19.81 -23.37 -36.14
N ILE A 683 19.36 -23.88 -34.99
CA ILE A 683 18.77 -25.22 -34.87
C ILE A 683 17.57 -25.38 -35.82
N LEU A 684 16.65 -24.42 -35.81
CA LEU A 684 15.46 -24.46 -36.66
C LEU A 684 15.78 -24.34 -38.17
N LYS A 685 16.85 -23.63 -38.54
CA LYS A 685 17.35 -23.59 -39.93
C LYS A 685 17.96 -24.93 -40.35
N THR A 686 18.73 -25.55 -39.47
CA THR A 686 19.39 -26.84 -39.73
C THR A 686 18.40 -28.02 -39.78
N ILE A 687 17.27 -27.92 -39.08
CA ILE A 687 16.21 -28.93 -39.06
C ILE A 687 14.90 -28.30 -39.57
N PRO A 688 14.69 -28.17 -40.90
CA PRO A 688 13.62 -27.35 -41.48
C PRO A 688 12.19 -27.74 -41.07
N GLU A 689 11.95 -29.03 -40.79
CA GLU A 689 10.64 -29.53 -40.38
C GLU A 689 10.36 -29.38 -38.88
N SER A 690 11.33 -28.94 -38.09
CA SER A 690 11.14 -28.80 -36.63
C SER A 690 10.28 -27.58 -36.27
N GLY A 691 9.58 -27.61 -35.14
CA GLY A 691 8.92 -26.46 -34.53
C GLY A 691 9.58 -26.04 -33.22
N LEU A 692 9.22 -24.86 -32.73
CA LEU A 692 9.61 -24.36 -31.42
C LEU A 692 8.36 -23.94 -30.64
N PHE A 693 8.25 -24.46 -29.41
CA PHE A 693 7.17 -24.13 -28.49
C PHE A 693 7.72 -23.46 -27.23
N ILE A 694 7.37 -22.18 -27.03
CA ILE A 694 7.73 -21.41 -25.84
C ILE A 694 6.48 -21.08 -25.04
N LYS A 695 6.54 -21.30 -23.72
CA LYS A 695 5.46 -21.00 -22.79
C LYS A 695 5.98 -20.35 -21.53
N ASN A 696 5.52 -19.15 -21.21
CA ASN A 696 5.83 -18.48 -19.95
C ASN A 696 4.81 -17.36 -19.64
N GLN A 697 4.89 -16.79 -18.43
CA GLN A 697 3.96 -15.75 -17.97
C GLN A 697 3.97 -14.50 -18.85
N GLN A 698 5.15 -14.06 -19.31
CA GLN A 698 5.31 -12.82 -20.07
C GLN A 698 4.65 -12.88 -21.44
N LEU A 699 4.51 -14.07 -22.02
CA LEU A 699 3.78 -14.27 -23.27
C LEU A 699 2.26 -14.11 -23.11
N GLU A 700 1.73 -13.73 -21.94
CA GLU A 700 0.36 -13.20 -21.83
C GLU A 700 0.21 -11.87 -22.58
N ASP A 701 1.25 -11.04 -22.59
CA ASP A 701 1.28 -9.76 -23.30
C ASP A 701 1.41 -9.98 -24.82
N GLU A 702 0.39 -9.54 -25.57
CA GLU A 702 0.34 -9.67 -27.03
C GLU A 702 1.47 -8.91 -27.73
N GLN A 703 1.88 -7.77 -27.17
CA GLN A 703 2.98 -6.98 -27.74
C GLN A 703 4.29 -7.77 -27.64
N ILE A 704 4.56 -8.37 -26.47
CA ILE A 704 5.74 -9.21 -26.25
C ILE A 704 5.71 -10.43 -27.19
N ARG A 705 4.58 -11.14 -27.29
CA ARG A 705 4.44 -12.28 -28.22
C ARG A 705 4.76 -11.89 -29.66
N THR A 706 4.28 -10.73 -30.09
CA THR A 706 4.47 -10.24 -31.45
C THR A 706 5.92 -9.85 -31.71
N GLU A 707 6.51 -9.04 -30.82
CA GLU A 707 7.92 -8.61 -30.92
C GLU A 707 8.87 -9.81 -30.91
N PHE A 708 8.63 -10.78 -30.02
CA PHE A 708 9.44 -11.98 -29.91
C PHE A 708 9.32 -12.87 -31.15
N GLY A 709 8.11 -13.06 -31.70
CA GLY A 709 7.92 -13.80 -32.94
C GLY A 709 8.59 -13.16 -34.15
N LEU A 710 8.68 -11.83 -34.18
CA LEU A 710 9.38 -11.11 -35.23
C LEU A 710 10.87 -11.45 -35.28
N GLU A 711 11.51 -11.73 -34.14
CA GLU A 711 12.93 -12.13 -34.10
C GLU A 711 13.20 -13.39 -34.93
N PHE A 712 12.32 -14.39 -34.85
CA PHE A 712 12.42 -15.62 -35.62
C PHE A 712 12.03 -15.43 -37.10
N THR A 713 10.95 -14.69 -37.37
CA THR A 713 10.46 -14.53 -38.76
C THR A 713 11.40 -13.68 -39.62
N LYS A 714 12.10 -12.71 -39.02
CA LYS A 714 13.13 -11.90 -39.71
C LYS A 714 14.28 -12.76 -40.21
N GLU A 715 14.57 -13.84 -39.49
CA GLU A 715 15.59 -14.83 -39.84
C GLU A 715 15.07 -15.96 -40.75
N GLY A 716 13.86 -15.82 -41.31
CA GLY A 716 13.28 -16.76 -42.27
C GLY A 716 12.58 -17.96 -41.66
N ILE A 717 12.35 -17.99 -40.35
CA ILE A 717 11.58 -19.07 -39.71
C ILE A 717 10.08 -18.82 -39.92
N ALA A 718 9.39 -19.78 -40.55
CA ALA A 718 7.96 -19.66 -40.83
C ALA A 718 7.11 -19.62 -39.55
N LYS A 719 6.09 -18.74 -39.51
CA LYS A 719 5.23 -18.53 -38.33
C LYS A 719 4.54 -19.80 -37.84
N ASN A 720 4.15 -20.70 -38.75
CA ASN A 720 3.52 -21.99 -38.41
C ASN A 720 4.49 -23.00 -37.74
N ARG A 721 5.77 -22.67 -37.63
CA ARG A 721 6.77 -23.43 -36.86
C ARG A 721 6.89 -22.95 -35.42
N LEU A 722 6.27 -21.81 -35.06
CA LEU A 722 6.41 -21.17 -33.76
C LEU A 722 5.10 -21.26 -32.99
N ILE A 723 5.16 -21.71 -31.74
CA ILE A 723 4.04 -21.74 -30.81
C ILE A 723 4.46 -20.91 -29.59
N PHE A 724 3.69 -19.87 -29.28
CA PHE A 724 3.89 -19.02 -28.11
C PHE A 724 2.61 -19.02 -27.28
N GLU A 725 2.69 -19.54 -26.05
CA GLU A 725 1.56 -19.58 -25.12
C GLU A 725 1.88 -18.81 -23.83
N GLY A 726 0.88 -18.10 -23.31
CA GLY A 726 0.93 -17.46 -22.00
C GLY A 726 0.78 -18.48 -20.85
N PRO A 727 0.49 -18.01 -19.62
CA PRO A 727 0.20 -18.87 -18.48
C PRO A 727 -1.04 -19.74 -18.68
N SER A 728 -1.18 -20.79 -17.88
CA SER A 728 -2.34 -21.68 -17.83
C SER A 728 -2.46 -22.27 -16.42
N SER A 729 -3.51 -23.04 -16.15
CA SER A 729 -3.58 -23.77 -14.88
C SER A 729 -2.37 -24.70 -14.72
N ARG A 730 -2.05 -25.08 -13.48
CA ARG A 730 -0.88 -25.93 -13.19
C ARG A 730 -0.94 -27.29 -13.90
N ARG A 731 -2.14 -27.87 -14.00
CA ARG A 731 -2.37 -29.13 -14.74
C ARG A 731 -2.12 -28.95 -16.24
N GLU A 732 -2.74 -27.94 -16.86
CA GLU A 732 -2.55 -27.65 -18.29
C GLU A 732 -1.10 -27.31 -18.63
N TYR A 733 -0.40 -26.61 -17.72
CA TYR A 733 1.02 -26.31 -17.85
C TYR A 733 1.85 -27.59 -17.98
N LEU A 734 1.64 -28.56 -17.08
CA LEU A 734 2.33 -29.86 -17.15
C LEU A 734 1.91 -30.64 -18.40
N GLU A 735 0.63 -30.62 -18.76
CA GLU A 735 0.11 -31.28 -19.97
C GLU A 735 0.72 -30.71 -21.26
N SER A 736 1.08 -29.43 -21.29
CA SER A 736 1.74 -28.80 -22.44
C SER A 736 3.11 -29.40 -22.77
N TYR A 737 3.81 -30.05 -21.83
CA TYR A 737 5.04 -30.80 -22.15
C TYR A 737 4.78 -32.02 -23.04
N ASN A 738 3.54 -32.52 -23.11
CA ASN A 738 3.18 -33.56 -24.07
C ASN A 738 3.12 -33.07 -25.53
N LYS A 739 3.39 -31.78 -25.78
CA LYS A 739 3.58 -31.21 -27.12
C LYS A 739 5.06 -31.10 -27.53
N ILE A 740 6.00 -31.45 -26.64
CA ILE A 740 7.44 -31.25 -26.82
C ILE A 740 8.15 -32.61 -26.95
N ASP A 741 9.04 -32.70 -27.94
CA ASP A 741 9.91 -33.85 -28.16
C ASP A 741 11.26 -33.71 -27.44
N ILE A 742 11.89 -32.52 -27.54
CA ILE A 742 13.17 -32.19 -26.90
C ILE A 742 13.07 -30.80 -26.26
N ALA A 743 13.45 -30.69 -24.99
CA ALA A 743 13.57 -29.39 -24.33
C ALA A 743 14.92 -28.74 -24.64
N LEU A 744 14.90 -27.44 -24.91
CA LEU A 744 16.10 -26.61 -25.08
C LEU A 744 16.29 -25.74 -23.86
N ASP A 745 17.41 -25.91 -23.17
CA ASP A 745 17.75 -25.11 -22.00
C ASP A 745 18.43 -23.79 -22.43
N PRO A 746 18.00 -22.63 -21.91
CA PRO A 746 18.71 -21.38 -22.13
C PRO A 746 20.05 -21.35 -21.37
N PHE A 747 20.94 -20.46 -21.82
CA PHE A 747 22.23 -20.18 -21.18
C PHE A 747 22.52 -18.67 -21.24
N PRO A 748 23.33 -18.11 -20.33
CA PRO A 748 24.01 -18.78 -19.22
C PRO A 748 23.09 -19.12 -18.05
N TYR A 749 21.79 -18.82 -18.10
CA TYR A 749 20.85 -19.16 -17.04
C TYR A 749 19.94 -20.32 -17.48
N PRO A 750 20.24 -21.57 -17.10
CA PRO A 750 19.39 -22.74 -17.37
C PRO A 750 18.10 -22.81 -16.53
N GLY A 751 17.20 -23.70 -16.91
CA GLY A 751 16.02 -24.05 -16.13
C GLY A 751 16.39 -24.83 -14.86
N GLY A 752 15.63 -24.58 -13.80
CA GLY A 752 15.67 -25.37 -12.57
C GLY A 752 14.41 -26.22 -12.48
N THR A 753 13.38 -25.69 -11.81
CA THR A 753 12.06 -26.30 -11.70
C THR A 753 11.44 -26.69 -13.07
N THR A 754 11.47 -25.78 -14.04
CA THR A 754 10.96 -26.00 -15.40
C THR A 754 11.64 -27.19 -16.10
N THR A 755 12.92 -27.36 -15.87
CA THR A 755 13.71 -28.46 -16.40
C THR A 755 13.33 -29.79 -15.75
N ILE A 756 13.32 -29.83 -14.42
CA ILE A 756 12.97 -31.03 -13.66
C ILE A 756 11.54 -31.49 -14.00
N GLU A 757 10.61 -30.55 -14.15
CA GLU A 757 9.23 -30.84 -14.56
C GLU A 757 9.14 -31.35 -15.99
N GLY A 758 9.94 -30.82 -16.92
CA GLY A 758 10.03 -31.33 -18.29
C GLY A 758 10.52 -32.78 -18.32
N LEU A 759 11.58 -33.08 -17.57
CA LEU A 759 12.08 -34.45 -17.41
C LEU A 759 11.04 -35.36 -16.75
N TRP A 760 10.35 -34.87 -15.72
CA TRP A 760 9.25 -35.61 -15.08
C TRP A 760 8.10 -35.87 -16.07
N MET A 761 7.84 -34.95 -17.01
CA MET A 761 6.89 -35.12 -18.11
C MET A 761 7.43 -35.92 -19.31
N GLY A 762 8.60 -36.54 -19.17
CA GLY A 762 9.18 -37.40 -20.19
C GLY A 762 9.98 -36.70 -21.28
N VAL A 763 10.21 -35.39 -21.18
CA VAL A 763 10.89 -34.60 -22.19
C VAL A 763 12.39 -34.53 -21.85
N PRO A 764 13.29 -35.18 -22.60
CA PRO A 764 14.73 -35.01 -22.41
C PRO A 764 15.15 -33.59 -22.79
N MET A 765 16.25 -33.12 -22.21
CA MET A 765 16.73 -31.76 -22.44
C MET A 765 18.16 -31.74 -22.94
N ILE A 766 18.47 -30.75 -23.78
CA ILE A 766 19.85 -30.35 -24.09
C ILE A 766 20.16 -29.12 -23.24
N THR A 767 21.29 -29.13 -22.54
CA THR A 767 21.76 -28.00 -21.72
C THR A 767 23.22 -27.70 -22.04
N LYS A 768 23.69 -26.49 -21.74
CA LYS A 768 25.07 -26.07 -22.00
C LYS A 768 25.85 -25.95 -20.69
N ARG A 769 27.07 -26.46 -20.67
CA ARG A 769 28.00 -26.28 -19.55
C ARG A 769 28.31 -24.79 -19.34
N GLY A 770 28.36 -24.43 -18.06
CA GLY A 770 28.67 -23.10 -17.57
C GLY A 770 30.06 -22.96 -16.94
N ASP A 771 30.39 -21.74 -16.55
CA ASP A 771 31.64 -21.33 -15.88
C ASP A 771 31.45 -20.95 -14.40
N ARG A 772 30.23 -21.07 -13.88
CA ARG A 772 29.87 -20.72 -12.49
C ARG A 772 28.61 -21.46 -12.06
N PHE A 773 28.31 -21.41 -10.76
CA PHE A 773 27.14 -22.05 -10.16
C PHE A 773 25.85 -21.87 -10.96
N LEU A 774 25.49 -20.61 -11.26
CA LEU A 774 24.28 -20.30 -12.02
C LEU A 774 24.19 -21.07 -13.34
N SER A 775 25.26 -21.06 -14.12
CA SER A 775 25.29 -21.63 -15.46
C SER A 775 25.49 -23.14 -15.49
N ARG A 776 25.69 -23.76 -14.32
CA ARG A 776 25.79 -25.23 -14.15
C ARG A 776 24.53 -25.87 -13.56
N ALA A 777 23.45 -25.12 -13.35
CA ALA A 777 22.19 -25.68 -12.85
C ALA A 777 21.62 -26.79 -13.78
N GLY A 778 21.74 -26.63 -15.10
CA GLY A 778 21.36 -27.67 -16.06
C GLY A 778 22.28 -28.89 -15.99
N GLU A 779 23.58 -28.69 -15.81
CA GLU A 779 24.59 -29.77 -15.69
C GLU A 779 24.32 -30.68 -14.49
N THR A 780 24.06 -30.11 -13.29
CA THR A 780 23.71 -30.94 -12.12
C THR A 780 22.44 -31.75 -12.34
N ILE A 781 21.41 -31.17 -12.98
CA ILE A 781 20.17 -31.90 -13.29
C ILE A 781 20.43 -33.03 -14.28
N ALA A 782 21.16 -32.75 -15.37
CA ALA A 782 21.47 -33.73 -16.40
C ALA A 782 22.27 -34.90 -15.84
N HIS A 783 23.27 -34.66 -14.98
CA HIS A 783 24.01 -35.74 -14.31
C HIS A 783 23.09 -36.61 -13.45
N ASN A 784 22.24 -36.02 -12.63
CA ASN A 784 21.36 -36.76 -11.73
C ASN A 784 20.20 -37.47 -12.47
N ALA A 785 19.74 -36.94 -13.61
CA ALA A 785 18.77 -37.60 -14.49
C ALA A 785 19.43 -38.66 -15.42
N GLY A 786 20.74 -38.83 -15.35
CA GLY A 786 21.52 -39.74 -16.18
C GLY A 786 21.52 -39.37 -17.67
N LEU A 787 21.56 -38.07 -17.96
CA LEU A 787 21.64 -37.44 -19.28
C LEU A 787 22.97 -36.70 -19.47
N LYS A 788 24.06 -37.22 -18.93
CA LYS A 788 25.41 -36.60 -19.05
C LYS A 788 25.81 -36.31 -20.50
N ASP A 789 25.39 -37.14 -21.47
CA ASP A 789 25.73 -36.99 -22.89
C ASP A 789 24.87 -35.91 -23.59
N TRP A 790 23.94 -35.29 -22.86
CA TRP A 790 23.09 -34.18 -23.31
C TRP A 790 23.60 -32.81 -22.86
N ILE A 791 24.75 -32.78 -22.17
CA ILE A 791 25.43 -31.55 -21.77
C ILE A 791 26.36 -31.14 -22.91
N ALA A 792 26.12 -29.97 -23.48
CA ALA A 792 26.96 -29.38 -24.51
C ALA A 792 28.11 -28.58 -23.89
N GLU A 793 29.31 -28.70 -24.47
CA GLU A 793 30.48 -27.94 -24.01
C GLU A 793 30.42 -26.47 -24.47
N ASP A 794 29.94 -26.25 -25.69
CA ASP A 794 29.79 -24.93 -26.32
C ASP A 794 28.51 -24.84 -27.16
N GLU A 795 28.34 -23.76 -27.92
CA GLU A 795 27.16 -23.52 -28.75
C GLU A 795 27.12 -24.42 -30.01
N ASP A 796 28.29 -24.77 -30.57
CA ASP A 796 28.39 -25.65 -31.74
C ASP A 796 28.04 -27.10 -31.35
N ASP A 797 28.57 -27.59 -30.23
CA ASP A 797 28.19 -28.90 -29.68
C ASP A 797 26.70 -28.93 -29.28
N TYR A 798 26.14 -27.82 -28.79
CA TYR A 798 24.72 -27.73 -28.49
C TYR A 798 23.86 -27.92 -29.76
N LEU A 799 24.23 -27.25 -30.85
CA LEU A 799 23.59 -27.43 -32.16
C LEU A 799 23.75 -28.87 -32.67
N GLU A 800 24.97 -29.42 -32.61
CA GLU A 800 25.25 -30.80 -33.04
C GLU A 800 24.41 -31.82 -32.26
N LYS A 801 24.30 -31.68 -30.94
CA LYS A 801 23.44 -32.52 -30.11
C LYS A 801 21.97 -32.38 -30.50
N ALA A 802 21.49 -31.17 -30.78
CA ALA A 802 20.12 -30.96 -31.24
C ALA A 802 19.83 -31.73 -32.54
N VAL A 803 20.76 -31.66 -33.51
CA VAL A 803 20.68 -32.42 -34.76
C VAL A 803 20.73 -33.93 -34.49
N SER A 804 21.74 -34.39 -33.76
CA SER A 804 21.98 -35.81 -33.49
C SER A 804 20.79 -36.46 -32.78
N TYR A 805 20.29 -35.88 -31.68
CA TYR A 805 19.17 -36.45 -30.93
C TYR A 805 17.83 -36.33 -31.66
N SER A 806 17.69 -35.40 -32.60
CA SER A 806 16.49 -35.29 -33.43
C SER A 806 16.41 -36.31 -34.58
N SER A 807 17.54 -36.94 -34.93
CA SER A 807 17.64 -37.84 -36.09
C SER A 807 17.07 -39.25 -35.85
N ASP A 808 16.97 -39.68 -34.58
CA ASP A 808 16.49 -41.02 -34.19
C ASP A 808 15.26 -40.91 -33.27
N LEU A 809 14.08 -40.81 -33.89
CA LEU A 809 12.81 -40.69 -33.17
C LEU A 809 12.48 -41.93 -32.33
N MET A 810 12.94 -43.12 -32.72
CA MET A 810 12.67 -44.34 -31.96
C MET A 810 13.47 -44.38 -30.67
N LYS A 811 14.75 -43.97 -30.72
CA LYS A 811 15.56 -43.77 -29.52
C LYS A 811 14.98 -42.68 -28.63
N LEU A 812 14.51 -41.58 -29.20
CA LEU A 812 13.88 -40.50 -28.44
C LEU A 812 12.58 -40.96 -27.75
N ALA A 813 11.75 -41.75 -28.41
CA ALA A 813 10.53 -42.33 -27.83
C ALA A 813 10.83 -43.31 -26.69
N LYS A 814 11.91 -44.09 -26.81
CA LYS A 814 12.40 -44.96 -25.73
C LYS A 814 12.88 -44.16 -24.53
N ILE A 815 13.59 -43.06 -24.75
CA ILE A 815 14.02 -42.15 -23.67
C ILE A 815 12.79 -41.58 -22.96
N ARG A 816 11.83 -41.03 -23.73
CA ARG A 816 10.62 -40.40 -23.20
C ARG A 816 9.78 -41.33 -22.32
N SER A 817 9.51 -42.54 -22.80
CA SER A 817 8.72 -43.54 -22.05
C SER A 817 9.39 -44.00 -20.74
N GLY A 818 10.72 -44.00 -20.66
CA GLY A 818 11.47 -44.38 -19.46
C GLY A 818 11.84 -43.24 -18.51
N MET A 819 11.77 -41.98 -18.98
CA MET A 819 12.39 -40.84 -18.29
C MET A 819 11.79 -40.57 -16.91
N ARG A 820 10.46 -40.49 -16.77
CA ARG A 820 9.81 -40.21 -15.48
C ARG A 820 10.24 -41.22 -14.42
N LYS A 821 10.20 -42.51 -14.75
CA LYS A 821 10.60 -43.59 -13.84
C LYS A 821 12.07 -43.45 -13.42
N LYS A 822 12.95 -43.15 -14.36
CA LYS A 822 14.38 -42.94 -14.09
C LYS A 822 14.60 -41.73 -13.18
N LEU A 823 13.92 -40.62 -13.45
CA LEU A 823 14.03 -39.39 -12.67
C LEU A 823 13.52 -39.59 -11.22
N LEU A 824 12.37 -40.25 -11.03
CA LEU A 824 11.82 -40.56 -9.71
C LEU A 824 12.72 -41.49 -8.88
N SER A 825 13.57 -42.30 -9.52
CA SER A 825 14.57 -43.13 -8.83
C SER A 825 15.90 -42.41 -8.56
N SER A 826 16.06 -41.16 -9.00
CA SER A 826 17.29 -40.39 -8.82
C SER A 826 17.33 -39.66 -7.47
N ALA A 827 18.52 -39.19 -7.09
CA ALA A 827 18.73 -38.39 -5.89
C ALA A 827 17.89 -37.10 -5.86
N LEU A 828 17.46 -36.58 -7.02
CA LEU A 828 16.60 -35.40 -7.11
C LEU A 828 15.21 -35.61 -6.48
N PHE A 829 14.68 -36.84 -6.42
CA PHE A 829 13.34 -37.13 -5.89
C PHE A 829 13.37 -37.99 -4.62
N ASP A 830 14.54 -38.46 -4.18
CA ASP A 830 14.70 -39.25 -2.95
C ASP A 830 14.75 -38.34 -1.70
N THR A 831 13.59 -37.80 -1.33
CA THR A 831 13.43 -36.86 -0.20
C THR A 831 13.90 -37.40 1.13
N LYS A 832 13.69 -38.70 1.40
CA LYS A 832 14.11 -39.35 2.65
C LYS A 832 15.62 -39.46 2.75
N ARG A 833 16.28 -39.90 1.67
CA ARG A 833 17.73 -39.96 1.62
C ARG A 833 18.34 -38.58 1.69
N PHE A 834 17.81 -37.60 0.95
CA PHE A 834 18.28 -36.22 0.98
C PHE A 834 18.17 -35.63 2.39
N ALA A 835 17.03 -35.76 3.07
CA ALA A 835 16.85 -35.27 4.44
C ALA A 835 17.82 -35.92 5.44
N SER A 836 18.04 -37.23 5.34
CA SER A 836 19.01 -37.95 6.17
C SER A 836 20.44 -37.47 5.94
N GLU A 837 20.88 -37.32 4.69
CA GLU A 837 22.21 -36.80 4.37
C GLU A 837 22.36 -35.34 4.77
N PHE A 838 21.32 -34.52 4.61
CA PHE A 838 21.28 -33.14 5.06
C PHE A 838 21.50 -33.06 6.58
N GLU A 839 20.74 -33.83 7.38
CA GLU A 839 20.90 -33.86 8.84
C GLU A 839 22.32 -34.28 9.25
N LYS A 840 22.91 -35.30 8.61
CA LYS A 840 24.31 -35.70 8.86
C LYS A 840 25.30 -34.56 8.58
N ASN A 841 25.13 -33.84 7.49
CA ASN A 841 26.01 -32.73 7.11
C ASN A 841 25.85 -31.53 8.05
N ILE A 842 24.63 -31.23 8.48
CA ILE A 842 24.34 -30.22 9.50
C ILE A 842 25.10 -30.53 10.80
N TRP A 843 25.05 -31.77 11.28
CA TRP A 843 25.81 -32.19 12.45
C TRP A 843 27.33 -32.11 12.24
N LYS A 844 27.81 -32.40 11.03
CA LYS A 844 29.23 -32.25 10.72
C LYS A 844 29.68 -30.79 10.78
N MET A 845 28.93 -29.85 10.19
CA MET A 845 29.23 -28.42 10.31
C MET A 845 29.21 -27.94 11.76
N TRP A 846 28.24 -28.41 12.55
CA TRP A 846 28.15 -28.10 13.98
C TRP A 846 29.40 -28.53 14.76
N ASN A 847 29.91 -29.73 14.47
CA ASN A 847 31.09 -30.30 15.12
C ASN A 847 32.42 -29.72 14.62
N ASP A 848 32.50 -29.34 13.33
CA ASP A 848 33.73 -28.86 12.67
C ASP A 848 34.14 -27.43 13.11
N ARG A 849 33.22 -26.67 13.72
CA ARG A 849 33.47 -25.27 14.12
C ARG A 849 34.07 -25.14 15.53
N ASN A 850 34.88 -26.13 15.92
CA ASN A 850 35.70 -26.12 17.13
C ASN A 850 37.12 -25.65 16.82
#